data_AF-A0A1J9PQP0-F1
#
_entry.id   AF-A0A1J9PQP0-F1
#
_cell.length_a   1.000
_cell.length_b   1.000
_cell.length_c   1.000
_cell.angle_alpha   90.00
_cell.angle_beta   90.00
_cell.angle_gamma   90.00
#
_symmetry.space_group_name_H-M   'P 1'
#
loop_
_entity.id
_entity.type
_entity.pdbx_description
1 polymer ?
#
loop_
_entity_poly.entity_id
_entity_poly.type
_entity_poly.pdbx_seq_one_letter_code
_entity_poly.pdbx_strand_id
1 'polypeptide(L)'
;MLSGILVFNQKGENIIYRAFRNDCRPRLADVFRIQVISNAQVRSPILTLGSTTFSHVKHENIYLVAVTKSNANAALVFEFLYRFVLLGKGYFGKFDEEAVKNNFVLVYELLDEILDFGYPQNTETDTLKMYITTEGVKSAIANSPSDSSKITMQATGALSWRRSDIKYRKNEAFVDVIEDVNLLMSATGTVLRADVNGQIIMRAYLSGMPECKFGLNDRLLLDNNDSAGRLDGKTRATRAAAGSVTLEDCQFHQCVKLGRFDADRIISFVPPDGEFELMRYRATENVNLPFKVHPIVREIGTTKVEYSIAIKANYGSKLFATNVIVRIPTPLNTAKITERTSQGRAKYEPEQNNIVWKIARFSGQSEYVLTAEAMLTSMTQQKTWSRPPLSLEFSLLMFTSSGLLINNPSQLTLIMLLDFPPEIFNQVIIEINHLQTVKNLSEVSKALHRHLLAFLYRDFKISIKENDPTQLQVPLFVKTYFKDDGTRDIVNCLKFVRNVEIGPPIYRLKGTCLDRLFPCPRAARPGPFTEVTLEAHQDVVESICKKLLPTLLYLLKDSLQSFSWNLGVCGAPELLGRSGYLSQFQSRITSLSLIDEPLCRYYLQPGVLYQFKQLRHLSWKGMPWLYNIHLVLDANCHGLESLELAIASSSRSFPNWEGFLPERRRLFFPTIHLPKLRALSLSNTSLQWIYEEMAAAPFIEQLHSLKLLHCRRSLWFIESLTKLNRVIKLKYLELTIYDLDDVEGSTVHRRVIEDLLMSFEGLEELYLWDLIHEQNRHTTLVNGILNHKSTLRRLIHHWRGFILMPSTDFWFCEYPLPWHDCADIVFQNLSLECFGFTLLPSVLKYKLEPHAASQKFKLLHLRVSWKTTRALLANLVESRPHQLTRVTSDLPNEDSDQRTADSEQMKDPHNFLSVHSLLNFLEWAFGPTGLPKLKIFVVGELYGESRPHIPFCRRPDDDPWPDPSPQPPFMRRHRTFRIMTKADSFLWDDIEGARDMISACADQWWGDLNASVTREFLQRWIVAADKSDDDDDDDDDDDDDDDDDDDDDDDDDDDDDDYHD
;
A
#
# COMPACT_ATOMS: atom_id res chain seq x y z
N MET A 1 -48.78 6.09 -11.32
CA MET A 1 -48.31 4.94 -10.52
C MET A 1 -49.42 4.45 -9.61
N LEU A 2 -49.14 3.55 -8.68
CA LEU A 2 -50.15 2.86 -7.87
C LEU A 2 -50.95 3.83 -7.01
N SER A 3 -52.27 3.66 -6.98
CA SER A 3 -53.19 4.47 -6.16
C SER A 3 -53.46 3.82 -4.81
N GLY A 4 -53.45 2.48 -4.74
CA GLY A 4 -53.60 1.74 -3.49
C GLY A 4 -53.35 0.24 -3.64
N ILE A 5 -53.10 -0.42 -2.51
CA ILE A 5 -52.97 -1.87 -2.36
C ILE A 5 -54.10 -2.38 -1.47
N LEU A 6 -54.75 -3.45 -1.91
CA LEU A 6 -55.83 -4.14 -1.20
C LEU A 6 -55.46 -5.62 -1.04
N VAL A 7 -55.79 -6.20 0.11
CA VAL A 7 -55.63 -7.65 0.35
C VAL A 7 -56.97 -8.24 0.77
N PHE A 8 -57.47 -9.22 0.02
CA PHE A 8 -58.72 -9.90 0.33
C PHE A 8 -58.49 -11.36 0.73
N ASN A 9 -59.38 -11.95 1.54
CA ASN A 9 -59.44 -13.41 1.70
C ASN A 9 -60.24 -14.07 0.56
N GLN A 10 -60.29 -15.41 0.56
CA GLN A 10 -61.08 -16.18 -0.40
C GLN A 10 -62.59 -15.84 -0.39
N LYS A 11 -63.12 -15.37 0.74
CA LYS A 11 -64.53 -14.97 0.88
C LYS A 11 -64.81 -13.57 0.31
N GLY A 12 -63.77 -12.82 -0.04
CA GLY A 12 -63.86 -11.47 -0.54
C GLY A 12 -63.95 -10.40 0.55
N GLU A 13 -63.64 -10.71 1.80
CA GLU A 13 -63.48 -9.71 2.86
C GLU A 13 -62.14 -9.00 2.70
N ASN A 14 -62.14 -7.67 2.83
CA ASN A 14 -60.94 -6.86 2.73
C ASN A 14 -60.20 -6.85 4.07
N ILE A 15 -58.99 -7.40 4.10
CA ILE A 15 -58.14 -7.52 5.30
C ILE A 15 -57.22 -6.30 5.43
N ILE A 16 -56.66 -5.82 4.32
CA ILE A 16 -55.75 -4.67 4.29
C ILE A 16 -56.23 -3.69 3.23
N TYR A 17 -56.45 -2.44 3.63
CA TYR A 17 -56.75 -1.34 2.73
C TYR A 17 -55.69 -0.27 2.92
N ARG A 18 -54.80 -0.08 1.93
CA ARG A 18 -53.83 1.02 1.94
C ARG A 18 -53.93 1.86 0.68
N ALA A 19 -54.29 3.12 0.86
CA ALA A 19 -54.32 4.12 -0.20
C ALA A 19 -53.05 5.00 -0.11
N PHE A 20 -52.36 5.15 -1.24
CA PHE A 20 -51.18 6.02 -1.37
C PHE A 20 -51.50 7.32 -2.11
N ARG A 21 -52.68 7.39 -2.75
CA ARG A 21 -53.15 8.56 -3.51
C ARG A 21 -54.62 8.82 -3.20
N ASN A 22 -55.00 10.09 -3.29
CA ASN A 22 -56.35 10.58 -3.00
C ASN A 22 -57.44 10.02 -3.95
N ASP A 23 -57.04 9.43 -5.08
CA ASP A 23 -57.94 8.88 -6.08
C ASP A 23 -58.40 7.43 -5.75
N CYS A 24 -57.75 6.75 -4.81
CA CYS A 24 -58.16 5.45 -4.29
C CYS A 24 -59.21 5.64 -3.19
N ARG A 25 -60.48 5.33 -3.50
CA ARG A 25 -61.60 5.42 -2.55
C ARG A 25 -61.94 4.02 -1.99
N PRO A 26 -62.38 3.90 -0.73
CA PRO A 26 -62.74 2.60 -0.13
C PRO A 26 -63.78 1.80 -0.93
N ARG A 27 -64.73 2.48 -1.59
CA ARG A 27 -65.76 1.85 -2.46
C ARG A 27 -65.18 1.02 -3.60
N LEU A 28 -63.92 1.24 -4.01
CA LEU A 28 -63.28 0.44 -5.06
C LEU A 28 -63.05 -1.01 -4.62
N ALA A 29 -62.92 -1.26 -3.32
CA ALA A 29 -62.80 -2.63 -2.78
C ALA A 29 -64.08 -3.44 -3.04
N ASP A 30 -65.26 -2.84 -2.88
CA ASP A 30 -66.54 -3.49 -3.16
C ASP A 30 -66.71 -3.82 -4.64
N VAL A 31 -66.28 -2.91 -5.52
CA VAL A 31 -66.31 -3.12 -6.97
C VAL A 31 -65.48 -4.33 -7.36
N PHE A 32 -64.24 -4.45 -6.83
CA PHE A 32 -63.39 -5.60 -7.10
C PHE A 32 -63.98 -6.91 -6.57
N ARG A 33 -64.49 -6.90 -5.33
CA ARG A 33 -65.13 -8.08 -4.71
C ARG A 33 -66.31 -8.61 -5.53
N ILE A 34 -67.18 -7.72 -6.01
CA ILE A 34 -68.37 -8.10 -6.78
C ILE A 34 -67.98 -8.57 -8.19
N GLN A 35 -67.08 -7.85 -8.86
CA GLN A 35 -66.80 -8.09 -10.28
C GLN A 35 -65.77 -9.20 -10.53
N VAL A 36 -64.84 -9.43 -9.60
CA VAL A 36 -63.74 -10.41 -9.75
C VAL A 36 -63.93 -11.60 -8.83
N ILE A 37 -63.96 -11.39 -7.51
CA ILE A 37 -63.97 -12.49 -6.53
C ILE A 37 -65.27 -13.31 -6.63
N SER A 38 -66.41 -12.65 -6.85
CA SER A 38 -67.72 -13.32 -6.93
C SER A 38 -68.00 -13.94 -8.31
N ASN A 39 -67.18 -13.66 -9.32
CA ASN A 39 -67.44 -14.07 -10.72
C ASN A 39 -66.42 -15.12 -11.21
N ALA A 40 -66.84 -16.38 -11.29
CA ALA A 40 -65.99 -17.50 -11.72
C ALA A 40 -65.55 -17.45 -13.19
N GLN A 41 -66.11 -16.57 -14.02
CA GLN A 41 -65.77 -16.44 -15.45
C GLN A 41 -64.61 -15.46 -15.71
N VAL A 42 -64.26 -14.61 -14.74
CA VAL A 42 -63.15 -13.66 -14.91
C VAL A 42 -61.82 -14.38 -14.71
N ARG A 43 -61.02 -14.46 -15.79
CA ARG A 43 -59.72 -15.14 -15.80
C ARG A 43 -58.52 -14.21 -15.98
N SER A 44 -58.76 -12.95 -16.31
CA SER A 44 -57.68 -12.00 -16.56
C SER A 44 -57.11 -11.44 -15.25
N PRO A 45 -55.78 -11.43 -15.05
CA PRO A 45 -55.15 -10.84 -13.87
C PRO A 45 -55.22 -9.30 -13.85
N ILE A 46 -55.52 -8.68 -15.00
CA ILE A 46 -55.77 -7.23 -15.11
C ILE A 46 -57.22 -7.02 -15.56
N LEU A 47 -57.94 -6.18 -14.84
CA LEU A 47 -59.32 -5.80 -15.16
C LEU A 47 -59.48 -4.28 -15.08
N THR A 48 -59.94 -3.65 -16.16
CA THR A 48 -60.26 -2.22 -16.15
C THR A 48 -61.77 -2.03 -16.10
N LEU A 49 -62.25 -1.39 -15.02
CA LEU A 49 -63.65 -1.08 -14.80
C LEU A 49 -63.83 0.45 -14.76
N GLY A 50 -64.51 0.98 -15.77
CA GLY A 50 -64.59 2.43 -15.98
C GLY A 50 -63.20 3.02 -16.18
N SER A 51 -62.81 3.96 -15.32
CA SER A 51 -61.50 4.61 -15.35
C SER A 51 -60.49 4.03 -14.35
N THR A 52 -60.75 2.84 -13.78
CA THR A 52 -59.90 2.23 -12.75
C THR A 52 -59.46 0.84 -13.18
N THR A 53 -58.16 0.60 -13.12
CA THR A 53 -57.53 -0.69 -13.43
C THR A 53 -57.16 -1.40 -12.13
N PHE A 54 -57.54 -2.68 -12.05
CA PHE A 54 -57.24 -3.61 -10.97
C PHE A 54 -56.29 -4.68 -11.50
N SER A 55 -55.08 -4.73 -10.96
CA SER A 55 -54.11 -5.80 -11.21
C SER A 55 -54.06 -6.68 -9.98
N HIS A 56 -54.29 -7.99 -10.12
CA HIS A 56 -54.37 -8.89 -8.98
C HIS A 56 -53.62 -10.20 -9.16
N VAL A 57 -53.11 -10.70 -8.04
CA VAL A 57 -52.45 -12.01 -7.93
C VAL A 57 -53.15 -12.80 -6.82
N LYS A 58 -53.48 -14.05 -7.10
CA LYS A 58 -53.97 -14.99 -6.09
C LYS A 58 -52.77 -15.72 -5.48
N HIS A 59 -52.59 -15.61 -4.17
CA HIS A 59 -51.54 -16.31 -3.44
C HIS A 59 -52.17 -17.09 -2.28
N GLU A 60 -52.00 -18.41 -2.26
CA GLU A 60 -52.61 -19.29 -1.25
C GLU A 60 -54.12 -19.02 -1.07
N ASN A 61 -54.54 -18.50 0.08
CA ASN A 61 -55.92 -18.15 0.42
C ASN A 61 -56.20 -16.63 0.43
N ILE A 62 -55.36 -15.82 -0.20
CA ILE A 62 -55.54 -14.37 -0.32
C ILE A 62 -55.46 -13.88 -1.77
N TYR A 63 -56.07 -12.72 -2.02
CA TYR A 63 -55.93 -11.95 -3.25
C TYR A 63 -55.21 -10.65 -2.94
N LEU A 64 -54.08 -10.42 -3.61
CA LEU A 64 -53.37 -9.17 -3.57
C LEU A 64 -53.75 -8.34 -4.79
N VAL A 65 -54.20 -7.11 -4.56
CA VAL A 65 -54.78 -6.26 -5.60
C VAL A 65 -54.11 -4.89 -5.56
N ALA A 66 -53.52 -4.51 -6.69
CA ALA A 66 -53.04 -3.18 -6.95
C ALA A 66 -54.07 -2.40 -7.77
N VAL A 67 -54.40 -1.19 -7.30
CA VAL A 67 -55.38 -0.30 -7.92
C VAL A 67 -54.66 0.90 -8.53
N THR A 68 -55.00 1.26 -9.76
CA THR A 68 -54.52 2.50 -10.39
C THR A 68 -55.59 3.11 -11.30
N LYS A 69 -55.62 4.44 -11.39
CA LYS A 69 -56.39 5.17 -12.42
C LYS A 69 -55.51 5.77 -13.52
N SER A 70 -54.20 5.58 -13.41
CA SER A 70 -53.22 6.06 -14.38
C SER A 70 -52.78 4.92 -15.29
N ASN A 71 -52.18 5.24 -16.43
CA ASN A 71 -51.51 4.26 -17.29
C ASN A 71 -50.18 3.81 -16.63
N ALA A 72 -50.28 2.96 -15.61
CA ALA A 72 -49.13 2.42 -14.90
C ALA A 72 -48.51 1.25 -15.67
N ASN A 73 -47.19 1.07 -15.56
CA ASN A 73 -46.51 -0.08 -16.13
C ASN A 73 -46.98 -1.36 -15.43
N ALA A 74 -47.76 -2.19 -16.13
CA ALA A 74 -48.31 -3.41 -15.57
C ALA A 74 -47.24 -4.39 -15.08
N ALA A 75 -46.09 -4.48 -15.76
CA ALA A 75 -44.99 -5.36 -15.36
C ALA A 75 -44.42 -4.95 -13.99
N LEU A 76 -44.20 -3.64 -13.78
CA LEU A 76 -43.76 -3.11 -12.49
C LEU A 76 -44.75 -3.43 -11.37
N VAL A 77 -46.06 -3.34 -11.66
CA VAL A 77 -47.10 -3.66 -10.68
C VAL A 77 -47.05 -5.13 -10.27
N PHE A 78 -46.93 -6.06 -11.23
CA PHE A 78 -46.85 -7.47 -10.90
C PHE A 78 -45.55 -7.84 -10.20
N GLU A 79 -44.40 -7.31 -10.64
CA GLU A 79 -43.13 -7.51 -9.94
C GLU A 79 -43.23 -7.05 -8.49
N PHE A 80 -43.80 -5.87 -8.25
CA PHE A 80 -44.06 -5.38 -6.90
C PHE A 80 -44.96 -6.34 -6.09
N LEU A 81 -46.06 -6.82 -6.66
CA LEU A 81 -46.97 -7.75 -5.96
C LEU A 81 -46.27 -9.06 -5.60
N TYR A 82 -45.45 -9.61 -6.49
CA TYR A 82 -44.66 -10.81 -6.21
C TYR A 82 -43.58 -10.56 -5.16
N ARG A 83 -42.88 -9.41 -5.23
CA ARG A 83 -41.91 -8.99 -4.22
C ARG A 83 -42.55 -8.79 -2.85
N PHE A 84 -43.75 -8.24 -2.79
CA PHE A 84 -44.50 -8.10 -1.55
C PHE A 84 -44.88 -9.45 -0.93
N VAL A 85 -45.25 -10.44 -1.76
CA VAL A 85 -45.46 -11.82 -1.30
C VAL A 85 -44.17 -12.43 -0.75
N LEU A 86 -43.04 -12.26 -1.45
CA LEU A 86 -41.74 -12.76 -1.01
C LEU A 86 -41.30 -12.10 0.31
N LEU A 87 -41.51 -10.79 0.45
CA LEU A 87 -41.25 -10.03 1.68
C LEU A 87 -42.10 -10.55 2.83
N GLY A 88 -43.40 -10.78 2.59
CA GLY A 88 -44.31 -11.38 3.57
C GLY A 88 -43.82 -12.75 4.04
N LYS A 89 -43.39 -13.62 3.13
CA LYS A 89 -42.77 -14.91 3.48
C LYS A 89 -41.48 -14.74 4.27
N GLY A 90 -40.64 -13.76 3.91
CA GLY A 90 -39.40 -13.45 4.61
C GLY A 90 -39.59 -13.01 6.07
N TYR A 91 -40.70 -12.33 6.38
CA TYR A 91 -41.04 -11.88 7.74
C TYR A 91 -41.83 -12.91 8.55
N PHE A 92 -42.79 -13.58 7.92
CA PHE A 92 -43.78 -14.41 8.60
C PHE A 92 -43.60 -15.92 8.36
N GLY A 93 -42.65 -16.33 7.51
CA GLY A 93 -42.44 -17.71 7.05
C GLY A 93 -43.45 -18.16 5.99
N LYS A 94 -44.74 -17.86 6.20
CA LYS A 94 -45.85 -18.05 5.25
C LYS A 94 -46.60 -16.73 5.04
N PHE A 95 -47.30 -16.57 3.93
CA PHE A 95 -48.05 -15.35 3.63
C PHE A 95 -49.49 -15.64 3.26
N ASP A 96 -50.26 -16.06 4.27
CA ASP A 96 -51.67 -16.44 4.19
C ASP A 96 -52.58 -15.47 4.98
N GLU A 97 -53.90 -15.71 4.93
CA GLU A 97 -54.90 -14.92 5.65
C GLU A 97 -54.61 -14.80 7.16
N GLU A 98 -54.13 -15.87 7.78
CA GLU A 98 -53.82 -15.92 9.21
C GLU A 98 -52.58 -15.07 9.54
N ALA A 99 -51.51 -15.21 8.75
CA ALA A 99 -50.29 -14.41 8.92
C ALA A 99 -50.55 -12.92 8.78
N VAL A 100 -51.35 -12.50 7.77
CA VAL A 100 -51.70 -11.09 7.56
C VAL A 100 -52.55 -10.55 8.72
N LYS A 101 -53.52 -11.32 9.22
CA LYS A 101 -54.37 -10.91 10.35
C LYS A 101 -53.58 -10.79 11.67
N ASN A 102 -52.70 -11.74 11.95
CA ASN A 102 -51.90 -11.74 13.18
C ASN A 102 -50.83 -10.64 13.19
N ASN A 103 -50.38 -10.18 12.02
CA ASN A 103 -49.29 -9.20 11.89
C ASN A 103 -49.72 -7.92 11.16
N PHE A 104 -50.99 -7.54 11.23
CA PHE A 104 -51.54 -6.44 10.42
C PHE A 104 -50.80 -5.11 10.61
N VAL A 105 -50.32 -4.80 11.82
CA VAL A 105 -49.51 -3.59 12.11
C VAL A 105 -48.22 -3.61 11.28
N LEU A 106 -47.48 -4.71 11.33
CA LEU A 106 -46.23 -4.87 10.58
C LEU A 106 -46.47 -4.81 9.08
N VAL A 107 -47.58 -5.35 8.59
CA VAL A 107 -47.95 -5.27 7.16
C VAL A 107 -48.19 -3.81 6.73
N TYR A 108 -48.82 -2.98 7.57
CA TYR A 108 -48.95 -1.54 7.28
C TYR A 108 -47.62 -0.81 7.31
N GLU A 109 -46.76 -1.08 8.30
CA GLU A 109 -45.40 -0.51 8.37
C GLU A 109 -44.58 -0.90 7.13
N LEU A 110 -44.61 -2.17 6.73
CA LEU A 110 -43.95 -2.63 5.51
C LEU A 110 -44.49 -1.92 4.28
N LEU A 111 -45.81 -1.81 4.13
CA LEU A 111 -46.44 -1.14 2.99
C LEU A 111 -46.06 0.35 2.89
N ASP A 112 -45.92 1.03 4.02
CA ASP A 112 -45.54 2.45 4.06
C ASP A 112 -44.07 2.67 3.72
N GLU A 113 -43.20 1.71 4.05
CA GLU A 113 -41.77 1.79 3.74
C GLU A 113 -41.44 1.34 2.31
N ILE A 114 -42.14 0.32 1.78
CA ILE A 114 -41.87 -0.20 0.44
C ILE A 114 -42.59 0.56 -0.69
N LEU A 115 -43.58 1.40 -0.36
CA LEU A 115 -44.31 2.22 -1.32
C LEU A 115 -44.49 3.64 -0.79
N ASP A 116 -43.90 4.61 -1.48
CA ASP A 116 -44.14 6.03 -1.23
C ASP A 116 -44.89 6.68 -2.40
N PHE A 117 -46.05 7.27 -2.12
CA PHE A 117 -46.94 7.89 -3.11
C PHE A 117 -47.26 7.03 -4.36
N GLY A 118 -47.20 5.70 -4.18
CA GLY A 118 -47.41 4.69 -5.21
C GLY A 118 -46.18 4.28 -6.01
N TYR A 119 -45.00 4.78 -5.66
CA TYR A 119 -43.71 4.41 -6.25
C TYR A 119 -43.03 3.36 -5.36
N PRO A 120 -42.75 2.15 -5.90
CA PRO A 120 -41.97 1.14 -5.18
C PRO A 120 -40.59 1.67 -4.79
N GLN A 121 -40.22 1.47 -3.53
CA GLN A 121 -38.94 1.85 -2.95
C GLN A 121 -38.06 0.60 -2.80
N ASN A 122 -37.35 0.45 -1.68
CA ASN A 122 -36.56 -0.73 -1.38
C ASN A 122 -37.45 -1.87 -0.86
N THR A 123 -37.48 -3.01 -1.56
CA THR A 123 -38.24 -4.21 -1.18
C THR A 123 -37.35 -5.34 -0.64
N GLU A 124 -36.08 -5.07 -0.30
CA GLU A 124 -35.14 -6.08 0.17
C GLU A 124 -35.38 -6.45 1.64
N THR A 125 -35.65 -7.73 1.89
CA THR A 125 -36.06 -8.25 3.20
C THR A 125 -35.00 -7.99 4.27
N ASP A 126 -33.73 -8.24 3.97
CA ASP A 126 -32.65 -8.13 4.95
C ASP A 126 -32.38 -6.67 5.34
N THR A 127 -32.48 -5.74 4.39
CA THR A 127 -32.36 -4.30 4.67
C THR A 127 -33.54 -3.82 5.51
N LEU A 128 -34.77 -4.19 5.14
CA LEU A 128 -35.97 -3.79 5.87
C LEU A 128 -35.96 -4.31 7.32
N LYS A 129 -35.49 -5.55 7.53
CA LYS A 129 -35.41 -6.17 8.88
C LYS A 129 -34.50 -5.43 9.85
N MET A 130 -33.61 -4.56 9.35
CA MET A 130 -32.72 -3.77 10.20
C MET A 130 -33.46 -2.70 10.99
N TYR A 131 -34.54 -2.14 10.44
CA TYR A 131 -35.29 -1.04 11.06
C TYR A 131 -36.79 -1.33 11.25
N ILE A 132 -37.35 -2.29 10.50
CA ILE A 132 -38.71 -2.81 10.69
C ILE A 132 -38.58 -4.17 11.39
N THR A 133 -38.67 -4.19 12.72
CA THR A 133 -38.41 -5.39 13.53
C THR A 133 -39.68 -5.99 14.12
N THR A 134 -39.77 -7.32 14.11
CA THR A 134 -40.76 -8.05 14.92
C THR A 134 -40.39 -7.95 16.40
N GLU A 135 -41.38 -7.96 17.31
CA GLU A 135 -41.19 -7.64 18.74
C GLU A 135 -40.10 -8.47 19.47
N GLY A 136 -39.71 -9.62 18.92
CA GLY A 136 -38.62 -10.46 19.46
C GLY A 136 -37.18 -9.95 19.21
N VAL A 137 -36.96 -9.05 18.24
CA VAL A 137 -35.60 -8.57 17.85
C VAL A 137 -35.30 -7.15 18.39
N LYS A 138 -36.34 -6.43 18.84
CA LYS A 138 -36.22 -5.06 19.39
C LYS A 138 -35.25 -4.94 20.57
N SER A 139 -35.03 -6.02 21.33
CA SER A 139 -34.21 -6.00 22.56
C SER A 139 -32.69 -6.00 22.32
N ALA A 140 -32.20 -6.34 21.12
CA ALA A 140 -30.76 -6.42 20.84
C ALA A 140 -30.20 -5.21 20.06
N ILE A 141 -31.01 -4.58 19.19
CA ILE A 141 -30.53 -3.56 18.23
C ILE A 141 -30.81 -2.12 18.72
N ALA A 142 -31.79 -1.91 19.61
CA ALA A 142 -32.26 -0.57 19.99
C ALA A 142 -31.46 0.16 21.08
N ASN A 143 -30.35 -0.40 21.59
CA ASN A 143 -29.63 0.18 22.73
C ASN A 143 -28.39 1.05 22.38
N SER A 144 -28.11 1.30 21.10
CA SER A 144 -26.96 2.15 20.71
C SER A 144 -27.32 3.18 19.62
N PRO A 145 -27.10 4.50 19.86
CA PRO A 145 -27.32 5.54 18.83
C PRO A 145 -26.44 5.34 17.59
N SER A 146 -25.29 4.69 17.72
CA SER A 146 -24.32 4.43 16.65
C SER A 146 -24.78 3.43 15.60
N ASP A 147 -25.78 2.59 15.90
CA ASP A 147 -26.26 1.59 14.93
C ASP A 147 -27.34 2.17 14.00
N SER A 148 -28.11 3.17 14.46
CA SER A 148 -29.10 3.87 13.63
C SER A 148 -28.48 4.61 12.42
N SER A 149 -27.32 5.24 12.61
CA SER A 149 -26.58 5.91 11.54
C SER A 149 -25.99 4.93 10.52
N LYS A 150 -25.55 3.75 10.97
CA LYS A 150 -25.05 2.68 10.08
C LYS A 150 -26.16 2.09 9.22
N ILE A 151 -27.34 1.89 9.78
CA ILE A 151 -28.53 1.42 9.05
C ILE A 151 -28.91 2.43 7.97
N THR A 152 -28.93 3.72 8.31
CA THR A 152 -29.23 4.80 7.35
C THR A 152 -28.21 4.84 6.22
N MET A 153 -26.91 4.72 6.53
CA MET A 153 -25.85 4.67 5.52
C MET A 153 -25.94 3.46 4.58
N GLN A 154 -26.37 2.29 5.08
CA GLN A 154 -26.55 1.09 4.24
C GLN A 154 -27.81 1.17 3.39
N ALA A 155 -28.89 1.75 3.90
CA ALA A 155 -30.13 1.96 3.15
C ALA A 155 -30.00 3.02 2.05
N THR A 156 -29.13 4.02 2.24
CA THR A 156 -28.90 5.13 1.29
C THR A 156 -27.63 4.98 0.44
N GLY A 157 -26.76 4.02 0.77
CA GLY A 157 -25.50 3.78 0.08
C GLY A 157 -25.63 3.03 -1.25
N ALA A 158 -24.58 3.08 -2.08
CA ALA A 158 -24.55 2.42 -3.39
C ALA A 158 -24.56 0.88 -3.34
N LEU A 159 -24.41 0.28 -2.16
CA LEU A 159 -24.39 -1.18 -1.92
C LEU A 159 -25.34 -1.52 -0.77
N SER A 160 -26.61 -1.78 -1.08
CA SER A 160 -27.67 -2.02 -0.09
C SER A 160 -27.69 -3.44 0.49
N TRP A 161 -27.11 -4.41 -0.23
CA TRP A 161 -27.27 -5.86 0.03
C TRP A 161 -26.13 -6.52 0.83
N ARG A 162 -25.05 -5.82 1.21
CA ARG A 162 -23.95 -6.39 2.03
C ARG A 162 -23.40 -5.39 3.04
N ARG A 163 -23.14 -5.86 4.26
CA ARG A 163 -22.48 -5.11 5.34
C ARG A 163 -20.95 -5.25 5.31
N SER A 164 -20.24 -4.20 5.71
CA SER A 164 -18.78 -4.19 5.77
C SER A 164 -18.17 -4.89 6.98
N ASP A 165 -18.94 -5.11 8.04
CA ASP A 165 -18.47 -5.63 9.34
C ASP A 165 -18.65 -7.14 9.53
N ILE A 166 -19.07 -7.86 8.49
CA ILE A 166 -19.26 -9.31 8.52
C ILE A 166 -17.90 -10.00 8.70
N LYS A 167 -17.79 -10.91 9.68
CA LYS A 167 -16.57 -11.69 9.93
C LYS A 167 -16.92 -13.16 10.15
N TYR A 168 -16.27 -14.02 9.39
CA TYR A 168 -16.33 -15.47 9.55
C TYR A 168 -14.96 -16.01 9.97
N ARG A 169 -14.96 -17.05 10.79
CA ARG A 169 -13.73 -17.75 11.19
C ARG A 169 -13.04 -18.42 9.98
N LYS A 170 -13.82 -18.83 8.99
CA LYS A 170 -13.38 -19.45 7.74
C LYS A 170 -14.21 -18.86 6.61
N ASN A 171 -13.54 -18.37 5.57
CA ASN A 171 -14.22 -17.85 4.39
C ASN A 171 -14.54 -19.01 3.46
N GLU A 172 -15.83 -19.27 3.23
CA GLU A 172 -16.31 -20.36 2.36
C GLU A 172 -17.44 -19.86 1.47
N ALA A 173 -17.48 -20.38 0.24
CA ALA A 173 -18.56 -20.13 -0.71
C ALA A 173 -18.99 -21.45 -1.33
N PHE A 174 -20.28 -21.76 -1.28
CA PHE A 174 -20.87 -22.92 -1.95
C PHE A 174 -21.69 -22.43 -3.14
N VAL A 175 -21.60 -23.14 -4.25
CA VAL A 175 -22.32 -22.81 -5.48
C VAL A 175 -23.03 -24.07 -5.96
N ASP A 176 -24.34 -23.97 -6.05
CA ASP A 176 -25.21 -25.04 -6.50
C ASP A 176 -25.84 -24.65 -7.85
N VAL A 177 -25.57 -25.44 -8.88
CA VAL A 177 -26.19 -25.31 -10.19
C VAL A 177 -27.35 -26.29 -10.25
N ILE A 178 -28.57 -25.78 -10.35
CA ILE A 178 -29.80 -26.57 -10.37
C ILE A 178 -30.46 -26.38 -11.73
N GLU A 179 -30.76 -27.48 -12.41
CA GLU A 179 -31.33 -27.48 -13.76
C GLU A 179 -32.62 -28.28 -13.82
N ASP A 180 -33.68 -27.62 -14.27
CA ASP A 180 -34.95 -28.25 -14.62
C ASP A 180 -35.00 -28.51 -16.13
N VAL A 181 -35.09 -29.79 -16.49
CA VAL A 181 -35.13 -30.24 -17.90
C VAL A 181 -36.57 -30.38 -18.36
N ASN A 182 -37.00 -29.47 -19.23
CA ASN A 182 -38.29 -29.55 -19.89
C ASN A 182 -38.15 -30.36 -21.17
N LEU A 183 -38.89 -31.46 -21.27
CA LEU A 183 -38.89 -32.32 -22.46
C LEU A 183 -40.33 -32.58 -22.92
N LEU A 184 -40.60 -32.27 -24.18
CA LEU A 184 -41.77 -32.73 -24.90
C LEU A 184 -41.32 -33.61 -26.06
N MET A 185 -41.80 -34.85 -26.08
CA MET A 185 -41.44 -35.85 -27.07
C MET A 185 -42.71 -36.42 -27.72
N SER A 186 -42.64 -36.67 -29.02
CA SER A 186 -43.71 -37.34 -29.75
C SER A 186 -43.82 -38.82 -29.39
N ALA A 187 -44.94 -39.44 -29.74
CA ALA A 187 -45.16 -40.87 -29.56
C ALA A 187 -44.16 -41.77 -30.34
N THR A 188 -43.49 -41.25 -31.36
CA THR A 188 -42.46 -41.97 -32.13
C THR A 188 -41.06 -41.85 -31.51
N GLY A 189 -40.90 -41.09 -30.43
CA GLY A 189 -39.61 -40.86 -29.77
C GLY A 189 -38.80 -39.70 -30.36
N THR A 190 -39.41 -38.88 -31.24
CA THR A 190 -38.76 -37.64 -31.71
C THR A 190 -38.98 -36.51 -30.72
N VAL A 191 -37.90 -35.81 -30.36
CA VAL A 191 -37.94 -34.66 -29.45
C VAL A 191 -38.59 -33.47 -30.16
N LEU A 192 -39.71 -32.97 -29.62
CA LEU A 192 -40.43 -31.82 -30.16
C LEU A 192 -39.95 -30.51 -29.53
N ARG A 193 -39.63 -30.54 -28.24
CA ARG A 193 -39.08 -29.42 -27.48
C ARG A 193 -38.20 -29.96 -26.36
N ALA A 194 -37.00 -29.43 -26.23
CA ALA A 194 -36.11 -29.66 -25.11
C ALA A 194 -35.52 -28.32 -24.68
N ASP A 195 -35.74 -27.92 -23.44
CA ASP A 195 -35.15 -26.72 -22.87
C ASP A 195 -34.78 -26.94 -21.41
N VAL A 196 -33.75 -26.25 -20.97
CA VAL A 196 -33.25 -26.28 -19.60
C VAL A 196 -33.46 -24.91 -18.98
N ASN A 197 -34.17 -24.89 -17.86
CA ASN A 197 -34.21 -23.74 -16.97
C ASN A 197 -33.21 -23.99 -15.85
N GLY A 198 -32.13 -23.21 -15.84
CA GLY A 198 -31.09 -23.33 -14.84
C GLY A 198 -31.10 -22.17 -13.86
N GLN A 199 -30.70 -22.44 -12.63
CA GLN A 199 -30.47 -21.43 -11.60
C GLN A 199 -29.15 -21.73 -10.87
N ILE A 200 -28.44 -20.67 -10.51
CA ILE A 200 -27.21 -20.74 -9.72
C ILE A 200 -27.51 -20.14 -8.35
N ILE A 201 -27.54 -21.00 -7.34
CA ILE A 201 -27.70 -20.60 -5.93
C ILE A 201 -26.32 -20.54 -5.29
N MET A 202 -26.02 -19.42 -4.64
CA MET A 202 -24.76 -19.21 -3.95
C MET A 202 -25.00 -19.06 -2.46
N ARG A 203 -24.16 -19.73 -1.65
CA ARG A 203 -24.11 -19.59 -0.19
C ARG A 203 -22.76 -19.01 0.19
N ALA A 204 -22.72 -17.70 0.47
CA ALA A 204 -21.50 -16.95 0.71
C ALA A 204 -21.30 -16.68 2.21
N TYR A 205 -20.29 -17.32 2.81
CA TYR A 205 -19.86 -17.09 4.19
C TYR A 205 -18.48 -16.43 4.16
N LEU A 206 -18.44 -15.14 3.78
CA LEU A 206 -17.22 -14.40 3.50
C LEU A 206 -17.06 -13.17 4.40
N SER A 207 -15.85 -12.88 4.84
CA SER A 207 -15.59 -11.73 5.70
C SER A 207 -15.42 -10.43 4.89
N GLY A 208 -15.93 -9.31 5.42
CA GLY A 208 -15.81 -7.97 4.83
C GLY A 208 -16.64 -7.77 3.57
N MET A 209 -16.08 -7.01 2.62
CA MET A 209 -16.68 -6.66 1.32
C MET A 209 -15.91 -7.31 0.15
N PRO A 210 -16.00 -8.63 -0.04
CA PRO A 210 -15.26 -9.31 -1.09
C PRO A 210 -15.88 -9.05 -2.47
N GLU A 211 -15.06 -8.74 -3.48
CA GLU A 211 -15.48 -8.75 -4.88
C GLU A 211 -15.26 -10.17 -5.45
N CYS A 212 -16.35 -10.85 -5.80
CA CYS A 212 -16.37 -12.13 -6.49
C CYS A 212 -16.36 -11.94 -8.01
N LYS A 213 -15.72 -12.88 -8.70
CA LYS A 213 -15.81 -13.04 -10.15
C LYS A 213 -16.19 -14.48 -10.46
N PHE A 214 -17.05 -14.66 -11.45
CA PHE A 214 -17.60 -15.96 -11.82
C PHE A 214 -17.57 -16.09 -13.35
N GLY A 215 -16.84 -17.09 -13.84
CA GLY A 215 -16.68 -17.38 -15.26
C GLY A 215 -17.60 -18.53 -15.69
N LEU A 216 -18.20 -18.39 -16.88
CA LEU A 216 -19.02 -19.43 -17.51
C LEU A 216 -18.38 -19.88 -18.81
N ASN A 217 -18.61 -21.12 -19.20
CA ASN A 217 -18.22 -21.65 -20.51
C ASN A 217 -19.18 -21.21 -21.64
N ASP A 218 -19.53 -19.92 -21.67
CA ASP A 218 -20.45 -19.35 -22.66
C ASP A 218 -19.79 -19.28 -24.06
N ARG A 219 -20.52 -19.72 -25.08
CA ARG A 219 -20.05 -19.76 -26.47
C ARG A 219 -19.59 -18.40 -27.00
N LEU A 220 -20.22 -17.31 -26.59
CA LEU A 220 -19.85 -15.95 -27.05
C LEU A 220 -18.40 -15.55 -26.65
N LEU A 221 -17.85 -16.18 -25.60
CA LEU A 221 -16.45 -15.99 -25.21
C LEU A 221 -15.46 -16.73 -26.11
N LEU A 222 -15.86 -17.89 -26.66
CA LEU A 222 -15.00 -18.74 -27.48
C LEU A 222 -14.91 -18.21 -28.92
N ASP A 223 -16.04 -17.75 -29.49
CA ASP A 223 -16.06 -17.22 -30.86
C ASP A 223 -15.26 -15.90 -31.00
N ASN A 224 -15.08 -15.10 -29.93
CA ASN A 224 -14.24 -13.88 -29.97
C ASN A 224 -12.73 -14.18 -30.01
N ASN A 225 -12.27 -15.26 -29.38
CA ASN A 225 -10.86 -15.66 -29.35
C ASN A 225 -10.43 -16.45 -30.61
N ASP A 226 -11.37 -17.07 -31.32
CA ASP A 226 -11.10 -17.85 -32.54
C ASP A 226 -10.95 -17.00 -33.82
N SER A 227 -10.86 -15.67 -33.69
CA SER A 227 -10.49 -14.77 -34.80
C SER A 227 -9.02 -14.90 -35.24
N ALA A 228 -8.22 -15.70 -34.52
CA ALA A 228 -6.78 -15.90 -34.78
C ALA A 228 -6.42 -17.39 -34.92
N GLY A 229 -6.95 -18.08 -35.93
CA GLY A 229 -6.44 -19.42 -36.27
C GLY A 229 -7.31 -20.29 -37.14
N ARG A 230 -7.33 -20.03 -38.46
CA ARG A 230 -7.64 -21.09 -39.42
C ARG A 230 -6.52 -22.13 -39.35
N LEU A 231 -6.82 -23.37 -38.93
CA LEU A 231 -6.30 -24.60 -39.55
C LEU A 231 -6.94 -25.87 -38.95
N ASP A 232 -7.36 -26.71 -39.90
CA ASP A 232 -7.51 -28.16 -39.88
C ASP A 232 -8.78 -28.83 -39.32
N GLY A 233 -9.56 -29.37 -40.25
CA GLY A 233 -10.71 -30.20 -39.99
C GLY A 233 -10.33 -31.66 -39.87
N LYS A 234 -10.43 -32.24 -38.67
CA LYS A 234 -10.58 -33.70 -38.45
C LYS A 234 -10.87 -34.04 -36.98
N THR A 235 -12.12 -33.82 -36.54
CA THR A 235 -12.85 -34.71 -35.61
C THR A 235 -14.26 -34.16 -35.34
N ARG A 236 -15.29 -34.82 -35.88
CA ARG A 236 -16.69 -34.59 -35.46
C ARG A 236 -16.95 -35.33 -34.14
N ALA A 237 -16.33 -34.88 -33.06
CA ALA A 237 -16.89 -35.10 -31.73
C ALA A 237 -18.15 -34.22 -31.61
N THR A 238 -19.23 -34.75 -31.02
CA THR A 238 -20.47 -34.01 -30.82
C THR A 238 -20.20 -32.71 -30.08
N ARG A 239 -20.70 -31.57 -30.58
CA ARG A 239 -20.39 -30.21 -30.09
C ARG A 239 -20.71 -29.95 -28.60
N ALA A 240 -21.49 -30.80 -27.94
CA ALA A 240 -21.65 -30.79 -26.47
C ALA A 240 -20.40 -31.30 -25.71
N ALA A 241 -19.54 -32.09 -26.35
CA ALA A 241 -18.23 -32.51 -25.83
C ALA A 241 -17.16 -31.43 -25.97
N ALA A 242 -17.44 -30.33 -26.70
CA ALA A 242 -16.57 -29.16 -26.79
C ALA A 242 -16.70 -28.23 -25.56
N GLY A 243 -17.60 -28.54 -24.61
CA GLY A 243 -17.67 -27.87 -23.32
C GLY A 243 -18.11 -26.42 -23.38
N SER A 244 -18.90 -26.01 -24.38
CA SER A 244 -19.49 -24.67 -24.49
C SER A 244 -21.01 -24.70 -24.36
N VAL A 245 -21.58 -23.82 -23.55
CA VAL A 245 -23.04 -23.63 -23.43
C VAL A 245 -23.48 -22.38 -24.19
N THR A 246 -24.66 -22.42 -24.79
CA THR A 246 -25.31 -21.24 -25.38
C THR A 246 -26.45 -20.82 -24.47
N LEU A 247 -26.26 -19.70 -23.79
CA LEU A 247 -27.28 -19.13 -22.90
C LEU A 247 -28.16 -18.20 -23.73
N GLU A 248 -29.45 -18.54 -23.85
CA GLU A 248 -30.41 -17.75 -24.62
C GLU A 248 -30.82 -16.50 -23.83
N ASP A 249 -31.19 -16.71 -22.57
CA ASP A 249 -31.55 -15.66 -21.62
C ASP A 249 -30.78 -15.83 -20.32
N CYS A 250 -30.34 -14.71 -19.74
CA CYS A 250 -29.73 -14.65 -18.41
C CYS A 250 -30.38 -13.54 -17.58
N GLN A 251 -30.73 -13.87 -16.34
CA GLN A 251 -31.20 -12.91 -15.34
C GLN A 251 -30.22 -12.95 -14.17
N PHE A 252 -29.81 -11.79 -13.68
CA PHE A 252 -28.81 -11.68 -12.62
C PHE A 252 -29.39 -11.04 -11.38
N HIS A 253 -28.82 -11.39 -10.23
CA HIS A 253 -29.02 -10.64 -9.01
C HIS A 253 -28.49 -9.20 -9.15
N GLN A 254 -29.10 -8.25 -8.43
CA GLN A 254 -28.68 -6.84 -8.44
C GLN A 254 -27.22 -6.60 -8.04
N CYS A 255 -26.58 -7.58 -7.40
CA CYS A 255 -25.18 -7.49 -7.00
C CYS A 255 -24.20 -7.59 -8.18
N VAL A 256 -24.66 -8.03 -9.34
CA VAL A 256 -23.86 -8.22 -10.55
C VAL A 256 -23.70 -6.91 -11.31
N LYS A 257 -22.45 -6.57 -11.62
CA LYS A 257 -22.08 -5.41 -12.44
C LYS A 257 -22.31 -5.72 -13.92
N LEU A 258 -23.53 -5.48 -14.41
CA LEU A 258 -23.94 -5.79 -15.79
C LEU A 258 -23.01 -5.19 -16.86
N GLY A 259 -22.50 -3.97 -16.68
CA GLY A 259 -21.59 -3.35 -17.65
C GLY A 259 -20.28 -4.13 -17.87
N ARG A 260 -19.80 -4.89 -16.88
CA ARG A 260 -18.63 -5.78 -17.05
C ARG A 260 -19.03 -7.11 -17.72
N PHE A 261 -20.24 -7.59 -17.47
CA PHE A 261 -20.75 -8.80 -18.12
C PHE A 261 -21.01 -8.57 -19.62
N ASP A 262 -21.51 -7.38 -20.00
CA ASP A 262 -21.74 -7.06 -21.42
C ASP A 262 -20.44 -6.96 -22.23
N ALA A 263 -19.35 -6.48 -21.60
CA ALA A 263 -18.04 -6.37 -22.23
C ALA A 263 -17.29 -7.71 -22.27
N ASP A 264 -17.13 -8.35 -21.11
CA ASP A 264 -16.18 -9.45 -20.93
C ASP A 264 -16.88 -10.80 -20.67
N ARG A 265 -18.23 -10.84 -20.58
CA ARG A 265 -19.03 -12.00 -20.12
C ARG A 265 -18.58 -12.59 -18.77
N ILE A 266 -17.88 -11.79 -17.96
CA ILE A 266 -17.46 -12.14 -16.60
C ILE A 266 -18.49 -11.58 -15.62
N ILE A 267 -19.05 -12.44 -14.78
CA ILE A 267 -20.01 -12.05 -13.74
C ILE A 267 -19.21 -11.55 -12.54
N SER A 268 -19.14 -10.23 -12.35
CA SER A 268 -18.42 -9.58 -11.25
C SER A 268 -19.42 -8.97 -10.26
N PHE A 269 -19.32 -9.31 -8.98
CA PHE A 269 -20.31 -8.92 -7.97
C PHE A 269 -19.74 -8.91 -6.55
N VAL A 270 -20.40 -8.20 -5.65
CA VAL A 270 -20.19 -8.33 -4.20
C VAL A 270 -21.36 -9.15 -3.66
N PRO A 271 -21.17 -10.42 -3.24
CA PRO A 271 -22.29 -11.30 -2.87
C PRO A 271 -23.04 -10.76 -1.64
N PRO A 272 -24.37 -10.89 -1.58
CA PRO A 272 -25.08 -10.89 -0.30
C PRO A 272 -24.51 -11.94 0.66
N ASP A 273 -24.80 -11.79 1.95
CA ASP A 273 -24.37 -12.74 2.96
C ASP A 273 -25.36 -13.90 3.08
N GLY A 274 -24.87 -15.14 3.21
CA GLY A 274 -25.72 -16.32 3.26
C GLY A 274 -26.18 -16.80 1.87
N GLU A 275 -27.39 -17.37 1.80
CA GLU A 275 -27.95 -18.01 0.61
C GLU A 275 -28.72 -17.02 -0.27
N PHE A 276 -28.37 -16.94 -1.55
CA PHE A 276 -29.09 -16.12 -2.53
C PHE A 276 -29.00 -16.72 -3.94
N GLU A 277 -29.96 -16.39 -4.80
CA GLU A 277 -29.93 -16.75 -6.23
C GLU A 277 -29.04 -15.73 -6.97
N LEU A 278 -27.89 -16.18 -7.49
CA LEU A 278 -26.94 -15.32 -8.21
C LEU A 278 -27.41 -15.02 -9.63
N MET A 279 -27.86 -16.06 -10.33
CA MET A 279 -28.37 -15.93 -11.69
C MET A 279 -29.34 -17.05 -12.06
N ARG A 280 -30.21 -16.75 -13.01
CA ARG A 280 -31.07 -17.68 -13.72
C ARG A 280 -30.73 -17.66 -15.19
N TYR A 281 -30.74 -18.82 -15.83
CA TYR A 281 -30.45 -18.93 -17.25
C TYR A 281 -31.38 -19.91 -17.95
N ARG A 282 -31.49 -19.75 -19.26
CA ARG A 282 -32.24 -20.65 -20.12
C ARG A 282 -31.36 -21.13 -21.27
N ALA A 283 -31.36 -22.44 -21.50
CA ALA A 283 -30.65 -23.07 -22.61
C ALA A 283 -31.62 -23.94 -23.43
N THR A 284 -31.72 -23.66 -24.73
CA THR A 284 -32.60 -24.38 -25.67
C THR A 284 -31.85 -25.20 -26.70
N GLU A 285 -30.55 -24.94 -26.90
CA GLU A 285 -29.71 -25.68 -27.83
C GLU A 285 -28.87 -26.77 -27.13
N ASN A 286 -28.61 -27.87 -27.84
CA ASN A 286 -27.67 -28.92 -27.44
C ASN A 286 -27.93 -29.55 -26.06
N VAL A 287 -29.19 -29.59 -25.61
CA VAL A 287 -29.59 -30.19 -24.33
C VAL A 287 -29.32 -31.70 -24.32
N ASN A 288 -28.49 -32.14 -23.36
CA ASN A 288 -28.20 -33.54 -23.10
C ASN A 288 -29.31 -34.17 -22.25
N LEU A 289 -30.19 -34.94 -22.89
CA LEU A 289 -31.27 -35.63 -22.20
C LEU A 289 -30.75 -36.80 -21.36
N PRO A 290 -31.05 -36.86 -20.04
CA PRO A 290 -30.55 -37.90 -19.13
C PRO A 290 -31.24 -39.26 -19.36
N PHE A 291 -32.47 -39.26 -19.90
CA PHE A 291 -33.22 -40.46 -20.20
C PHE A 291 -33.73 -40.44 -21.64
N LYS A 292 -33.70 -41.60 -22.29
CA LYS A 292 -34.44 -41.88 -23.52
C LYS A 292 -35.60 -42.80 -23.19
N VAL A 293 -36.82 -42.35 -23.51
CA VAL A 293 -38.05 -43.10 -23.23
C VAL A 293 -38.61 -43.59 -24.56
N HIS A 294 -38.92 -44.89 -24.64
CA HIS A 294 -39.56 -45.51 -25.78
C HIS A 294 -40.92 -46.07 -25.32
N PRO A 295 -41.99 -45.26 -25.37
CA PRO A 295 -43.32 -45.69 -24.97
C PRO A 295 -44.08 -46.27 -26.16
N ILE A 296 -44.43 -47.55 -26.09
CA ILE A 296 -45.30 -48.22 -27.06
C ILE A 296 -46.63 -48.49 -26.36
N VAL A 297 -47.70 -47.89 -26.87
CA VAL A 297 -49.08 -48.09 -26.37
C VAL A 297 -49.94 -48.59 -27.52
N ARG A 298 -50.55 -49.75 -27.35
CA ARG A 298 -51.41 -50.41 -28.35
C ARG A 298 -52.79 -50.65 -27.77
N GLU A 299 -53.81 -50.09 -28.42
CA GLU A 299 -55.21 -50.38 -28.11
C GLU A 299 -55.63 -51.62 -28.90
N ILE A 300 -56.08 -52.67 -28.21
CA ILE A 300 -56.53 -53.92 -28.80
C ILE A 300 -58.05 -53.97 -28.70
N GLY A 301 -58.71 -53.63 -29.81
CA GLY A 301 -60.17 -53.53 -29.86
C GLY A 301 -60.71 -52.49 -28.89
N THR A 302 -61.80 -52.81 -28.19
CA THR A 302 -62.44 -51.95 -27.18
C THR A 302 -62.25 -52.43 -25.74
N THR A 303 -61.49 -53.52 -25.54
CA THR A 303 -61.47 -54.27 -24.27
C THR A 303 -60.12 -54.23 -23.57
N LYS A 304 -59.02 -53.90 -24.26
CA LYS A 304 -57.66 -53.98 -23.69
C LYS A 304 -56.74 -52.90 -24.26
N VAL A 305 -55.86 -52.37 -23.40
CA VAL A 305 -54.71 -51.54 -23.79
C VAL A 305 -53.42 -52.18 -23.29
N GLU A 306 -52.45 -52.35 -24.17
CA GLU A 306 -51.11 -52.86 -23.84
C GLU A 306 -50.09 -51.72 -23.81
N TYR A 307 -49.25 -51.73 -22.78
CA TYR A 307 -48.14 -50.81 -22.57
C TYR A 307 -46.83 -51.58 -22.60
N SER A 308 -45.87 -51.07 -23.37
CA SER A 308 -44.48 -51.50 -23.34
C SER A 308 -43.61 -50.24 -23.31
N ILE A 309 -43.01 -49.95 -22.16
CA ILE A 309 -42.28 -48.71 -21.90
C ILE A 309 -40.86 -49.08 -21.52
N ALA A 310 -39.93 -48.78 -22.42
CA ALA A 310 -38.50 -48.92 -22.18
C ALA A 310 -37.90 -47.56 -21.85
N ILE A 311 -37.11 -47.50 -20.78
CA ILE A 311 -36.39 -46.29 -20.35
C ILE A 311 -34.91 -46.65 -20.31
N LYS A 312 -34.10 -45.87 -21.03
CA LYS A 312 -32.64 -46.02 -21.07
C LYS A 312 -31.96 -44.78 -20.50
N ALA A 313 -31.07 -44.99 -19.54
CA ALA A 313 -30.23 -43.92 -19.00
C ALA A 313 -29.12 -43.55 -19.97
N ASN A 314 -28.95 -42.24 -20.22
CA ASN A 314 -27.99 -41.68 -21.18
C ASN A 314 -26.88 -40.86 -20.49
N TYR A 315 -26.56 -41.20 -19.23
CA TYR A 315 -25.46 -40.63 -18.45
C TYR A 315 -24.43 -41.71 -18.07
N GLY A 316 -23.24 -41.30 -17.63
CA GLY A 316 -22.11 -42.21 -17.36
C GLY A 316 -22.41 -43.27 -16.29
N SER A 317 -21.81 -44.45 -16.41
CA SER A 317 -22.07 -45.60 -15.53
C SER A 317 -21.76 -45.39 -14.05
N LYS A 318 -20.94 -44.38 -13.72
CA LYS A 318 -20.61 -43.98 -12.35
C LYS A 318 -21.75 -43.20 -11.66
N LEU A 319 -22.62 -42.56 -12.45
CA LEU A 319 -23.75 -41.77 -11.95
C LEU A 319 -25.00 -42.64 -11.81
N PHE A 320 -25.89 -42.25 -10.91
CA PHE A 320 -27.19 -42.86 -10.75
C PHE A 320 -28.24 -41.81 -10.44
N ALA A 321 -29.42 -41.94 -11.04
CA ALA A 321 -30.57 -41.14 -10.68
C ALA A 321 -31.30 -41.77 -9.49
N THR A 322 -31.87 -40.94 -8.63
CA THR A 322 -32.72 -41.32 -7.51
C THR A 322 -34.13 -40.78 -7.71
N ASN A 323 -35.08 -41.30 -6.94
CA ASN A 323 -36.48 -40.88 -6.97
C ASN A 323 -37.07 -40.88 -8.38
N VAL A 324 -36.71 -41.89 -9.20
CA VAL A 324 -37.24 -42.00 -10.55
C VAL A 324 -38.68 -42.53 -10.47
N ILE A 325 -39.63 -41.68 -10.82
CA ILE A 325 -41.07 -41.97 -10.79
C ILE A 325 -41.63 -41.73 -12.19
N VAL A 326 -42.13 -42.79 -12.81
CA VAL A 326 -42.78 -42.74 -14.11
C VAL A 326 -44.27 -42.82 -13.89
N ARG A 327 -45.02 -41.82 -14.37
CA ARG A 327 -46.49 -41.82 -14.32
C ARG A 327 -47.03 -42.07 -15.71
N ILE A 328 -47.70 -43.20 -15.87
CA ILE A 328 -48.19 -43.70 -17.15
C ILE A 328 -49.71 -43.56 -17.14
N PRO A 329 -50.31 -42.62 -17.90
CA PRO A 329 -51.75 -42.44 -17.92
C PRO A 329 -52.48 -43.66 -18.47
N THR A 330 -53.64 -43.96 -17.88
CA THR A 330 -54.53 -45.03 -18.33
C THR A 330 -55.90 -44.46 -18.73
N PRO A 331 -56.67 -45.17 -19.57
CA PRO A 331 -58.06 -44.79 -19.85
C PRO A 331 -58.92 -44.72 -18.58
N LEU A 332 -59.89 -43.80 -18.56
CA LEU A 332 -60.80 -43.59 -17.42
C LEU A 332 -61.66 -44.82 -17.08
N ASN A 333 -61.84 -45.75 -18.02
CA ASN A 333 -62.63 -46.99 -17.86
C ASN A 333 -61.77 -48.22 -17.52
N THR A 334 -60.56 -48.03 -17.02
CA THR A 334 -59.65 -49.12 -16.64
C THR A 334 -60.17 -49.85 -15.41
N ALA A 335 -60.55 -51.13 -15.57
CA ALA A 335 -61.06 -51.99 -14.49
C ALA A 335 -59.93 -52.64 -13.69
N LYS A 336 -58.91 -53.15 -14.39
CA LYS A 336 -57.81 -53.91 -13.80
C LYS A 336 -56.56 -53.72 -14.63
N ILE A 337 -55.41 -53.73 -13.95
CA ILE A 337 -54.09 -53.69 -14.57
C ILE A 337 -53.30 -54.93 -14.17
N THR A 338 -52.54 -55.49 -15.11
CA THR A 338 -51.51 -56.50 -14.85
C THR A 338 -50.18 -56.00 -15.35
N GLU A 339 -49.25 -55.75 -14.44
CA GLU A 339 -47.94 -55.15 -14.68
C GLU A 339 -46.78 -56.11 -14.43
N ARG A 340 -45.71 -55.97 -15.22
CA ARG A 340 -44.41 -56.61 -15.03
C ARG A 340 -43.32 -55.58 -15.27
N THR A 341 -42.32 -55.56 -14.41
CA THR A 341 -41.20 -54.60 -14.49
C THR A 341 -39.88 -55.33 -14.36
N SER A 342 -38.89 -54.94 -15.17
CA SER A 342 -37.53 -55.49 -15.05
C SER A 342 -36.83 -55.05 -13.76
N GLN A 343 -37.13 -53.84 -13.27
CA GLN A 343 -36.57 -53.24 -12.07
C GLN A 343 -37.57 -52.25 -11.46
N GLY A 344 -37.51 -52.03 -10.14
CA GLY A 344 -38.43 -51.14 -9.43
C GLY A 344 -39.79 -51.78 -9.15
N ARG A 345 -40.77 -50.96 -8.75
CA ARG A 345 -42.13 -51.40 -8.40
C ARG A 345 -43.16 -50.53 -9.11
N ALA A 346 -44.06 -51.16 -9.86
CA ALA A 346 -45.21 -50.49 -10.46
C ALA A 346 -46.48 -50.72 -9.62
N LYS A 347 -47.37 -49.72 -9.58
CA LYS A 347 -48.67 -49.78 -8.91
C LYS A 347 -49.69 -48.95 -9.68
N TYR A 348 -50.92 -49.45 -9.83
CA TYR A 348 -52.04 -48.68 -10.35
C TYR A 348 -52.66 -47.77 -9.27
N GLU A 349 -52.87 -46.49 -9.59
CA GLU A 349 -53.57 -45.50 -8.75
C GLU A 349 -54.88 -45.07 -9.44
N PRO A 350 -56.04 -45.65 -9.05
CA PRO A 350 -57.33 -45.39 -9.71
C PRO A 350 -57.80 -43.94 -9.60
N GLU A 351 -57.49 -43.25 -8.49
CA GLU A 351 -57.90 -41.86 -8.25
C GLU A 351 -57.34 -40.90 -9.31
N GLN A 352 -56.15 -41.19 -9.83
CA GLN A 352 -55.47 -40.38 -10.85
C GLN A 352 -55.47 -41.03 -12.24
N ASN A 353 -56.03 -42.24 -12.39
CA ASN A 353 -56.01 -43.04 -13.62
C ASN A 353 -54.60 -43.16 -14.21
N ASN A 354 -53.62 -43.58 -13.40
CA ASN A 354 -52.24 -43.77 -13.86
C ASN A 354 -51.58 -45.01 -13.22
N ILE A 355 -50.62 -45.59 -13.92
CA ILE A 355 -49.66 -46.56 -13.37
C ILE A 355 -48.45 -45.76 -12.90
N VAL A 356 -48.09 -45.89 -11.63
CA VAL A 356 -46.92 -45.26 -11.04
C VAL A 356 -45.81 -46.30 -10.92
N TRP A 357 -44.76 -46.14 -11.72
CA TRP A 357 -43.58 -46.98 -11.69
C TRP A 357 -42.44 -46.28 -10.95
N LYS A 358 -42.08 -46.80 -9.77
CA LYS A 358 -41.05 -46.22 -8.90
C LYS A 358 -39.77 -47.05 -8.96
N ILE A 359 -38.66 -46.38 -9.25
CA ILE A 359 -37.32 -46.96 -9.29
C ILE A 359 -36.45 -46.16 -8.33
N ALA A 360 -36.03 -46.78 -7.22
CA ALA A 360 -35.26 -46.10 -6.17
C ALA A 360 -33.89 -45.62 -6.66
N ARG A 361 -33.23 -46.42 -7.51
CA ARG A 361 -31.91 -46.13 -8.06
C ARG A 361 -31.84 -46.60 -9.52
N PHE A 362 -31.50 -45.69 -10.41
CA PHE A 362 -31.37 -45.95 -11.84
C PHE A 362 -29.93 -45.73 -12.29
N SER A 363 -29.19 -46.81 -12.54
CA SER A 363 -27.76 -46.75 -12.90
C SER A 363 -27.54 -46.20 -14.31
N GLY A 364 -26.46 -45.44 -14.51
CA GLY A 364 -26.11 -44.93 -15.84
C GLY A 364 -25.87 -46.04 -16.87
N GLN A 365 -26.20 -45.76 -18.13
CA GLN A 365 -26.17 -46.71 -19.26
C GLN A 365 -27.05 -47.96 -19.14
N SER A 366 -27.82 -48.11 -18.05
CA SER A 366 -28.77 -49.21 -17.90
C SER A 366 -30.09 -48.93 -18.62
N GLU A 367 -30.82 -50.00 -18.94
CA GLU A 367 -32.12 -49.94 -19.57
C GLU A 367 -33.10 -50.81 -18.78
N TYR A 368 -34.25 -50.23 -18.43
CA TYR A 368 -35.32 -50.92 -17.71
C TYR A 368 -36.62 -50.84 -18.49
N VAL A 369 -37.42 -51.90 -18.41
CA VAL A 369 -38.64 -52.05 -19.19
C VAL A 369 -39.82 -52.39 -18.27
N LEU A 370 -40.94 -51.71 -18.51
CA LEU A 370 -42.25 -52.03 -17.94
C LEU A 370 -43.18 -52.53 -19.04
N THR A 371 -43.82 -53.67 -18.81
CA THR A 371 -44.93 -54.15 -19.62
C THR A 371 -46.19 -54.20 -18.76
N ALA A 372 -47.29 -53.64 -19.25
CA ALA A 372 -48.56 -53.66 -18.52
C ALA A 372 -49.74 -53.85 -19.46
N GLU A 373 -50.79 -54.45 -18.95
CA GLU A 373 -52.06 -54.63 -19.67
C GLU A 373 -53.19 -54.04 -18.84
N ALA A 374 -53.92 -53.07 -19.41
CA ALA A 374 -55.12 -52.50 -18.81
C ALA A 374 -56.37 -53.13 -19.46
N MET A 375 -57.20 -53.76 -18.64
CA MET A 375 -58.52 -54.26 -19.05
C MET A 375 -59.55 -53.14 -18.93
N LEU A 376 -60.29 -52.89 -20.02
CA LEU A 376 -61.27 -51.82 -20.12
C LEU A 376 -62.68 -52.34 -19.88
N THR A 377 -63.48 -51.54 -19.17
CA THR A 377 -64.93 -51.79 -19.02
C THR A 377 -65.70 -51.12 -20.16
N SER A 378 -66.82 -51.71 -20.57
CA SER A 378 -67.73 -51.10 -21.55
C SER A 378 -68.27 -49.76 -21.02
N MET A 379 -68.24 -48.72 -21.86
CA MET A 379 -68.78 -47.39 -21.54
C MET A 379 -70.08 -47.11 -22.31
N THR A 380 -71.01 -46.38 -21.69
CA THR A 380 -72.26 -45.90 -22.30
C THR A 380 -72.07 -44.74 -23.28
N GLN A 381 -70.97 -43.98 -23.15
CA GLN A 381 -70.56 -42.93 -24.09
C GLN A 381 -69.16 -43.23 -24.63
N GLN A 382 -69.04 -43.44 -25.95
CA GLN A 382 -67.75 -43.65 -26.60
C GLN A 382 -67.06 -42.31 -26.84
N LYS A 383 -66.16 -41.93 -25.92
CA LYS A 383 -65.24 -40.80 -26.13
C LYS A 383 -63.85 -41.35 -26.39
N THR A 384 -63.24 -40.94 -27.50
CA THR A 384 -61.85 -41.31 -27.83
C THR A 384 -60.92 -40.87 -26.70
N TRP A 385 -60.08 -41.79 -26.21
CA TRP A 385 -59.13 -41.48 -25.15
C TRP A 385 -58.11 -40.46 -25.65
N SER A 386 -58.00 -39.33 -24.93
CA SER A 386 -57.14 -38.21 -25.32
C SER A 386 -55.64 -38.46 -25.14
N ARG A 387 -55.25 -39.67 -24.70
CA ARG A 387 -53.87 -40.12 -24.44
C ARG A 387 -52.99 -39.03 -23.80
N PRO A 388 -53.22 -38.72 -22.51
CA PRO A 388 -52.38 -37.76 -21.80
C PRO A 388 -50.90 -38.16 -21.87
N PRO A 389 -49.96 -37.19 -21.87
CA PRO A 389 -48.54 -37.49 -21.94
C PRO A 389 -48.07 -38.24 -20.68
N LEU A 390 -47.13 -39.16 -20.86
CA LEU A 390 -46.39 -39.81 -19.77
C LEU A 390 -45.45 -38.78 -19.13
N SER A 391 -45.36 -38.79 -17.79
CA SER A 391 -44.41 -37.94 -17.06
C SER A 391 -43.34 -38.77 -16.35
N LEU A 392 -42.14 -38.20 -16.26
CA LEU A 392 -40.97 -38.80 -15.61
C LEU A 392 -40.40 -37.76 -14.63
N GLU A 393 -40.46 -38.07 -13.34
CA GLU A 393 -39.83 -37.30 -12.28
C GLU A 393 -38.53 -38.03 -11.88
N PHE A 394 -37.44 -37.30 -11.69
CA PHE A 394 -36.16 -37.87 -11.27
C PHE A 394 -35.29 -36.81 -10.59
N SER A 395 -34.31 -37.27 -9.83
CA SER A 395 -33.22 -36.44 -9.31
C SER A 395 -31.88 -37.03 -9.72
N LEU A 396 -31.03 -36.23 -10.35
CA LEU A 396 -29.70 -36.64 -10.78
C LEU A 396 -28.67 -35.63 -10.27
N LEU A 397 -27.78 -36.08 -9.40
CA LEU A 397 -26.72 -35.25 -8.83
C LEU A 397 -25.48 -35.26 -9.72
N MET A 398 -24.71 -34.15 -9.68
CA MET A 398 -23.44 -34.00 -10.41
C MET A 398 -23.57 -34.17 -11.94
N PHE A 399 -24.69 -33.71 -12.51
CA PHE A 399 -24.94 -33.74 -13.95
C PHE A 399 -25.61 -32.44 -14.40
N THR A 400 -25.08 -31.81 -15.46
CA THR A 400 -25.72 -30.66 -16.12
C THR A 400 -26.19 -31.10 -17.51
N SER A 401 -27.48 -30.91 -17.77
CA SER A 401 -28.12 -31.21 -19.06
C SER A 401 -27.80 -30.13 -20.10
N SER A 402 -27.59 -28.89 -19.67
CA SER A 402 -27.17 -27.81 -20.58
C SER A 402 -25.68 -27.92 -21.00
N GLY A 403 -24.87 -28.65 -20.23
CA GLY A 403 -23.41 -28.61 -20.36
C GLY A 403 -22.75 -27.37 -19.77
N LEU A 404 -23.48 -26.56 -19.00
CA LEU A 404 -22.91 -25.46 -18.22
C LEU A 404 -21.83 -26.02 -17.29
N LEU A 405 -20.66 -25.40 -17.36
CA LEU A 405 -19.53 -25.62 -16.48
C LEU A 405 -19.10 -24.28 -15.91
N ILE A 406 -18.84 -24.28 -14.61
CA ILE A 406 -18.26 -23.13 -13.95
C ILE A 406 -16.76 -23.20 -14.20
N ASN A 407 -16.29 -22.47 -15.21
CA ASN A 407 -14.86 -22.29 -15.44
C ASN A 407 -14.38 -21.27 -14.41
N ASN A 408 -13.44 -21.70 -13.54
CA ASN A 408 -12.89 -20.87 -12.47
C ASN A 408 -13.92 -20.45 -11.40
N PRO A 409 -14.36 -21.36 -10.50
CA PRO A 409 -14.91 -20.96 -9.19
C PRO A 409 -13.81 -20.43 -8.25
N SER A 410 -12.73 -19.87 -8.81
CA SER A 410 -11.64 -19.23 -8.07
C SER A 410 -12.03 -17.78 -7.83
N GLN A 411 -12.58 -17.53 -6.64
CA GLN A 411 -12.24 -16.28 -5.98
C GLN A 411 -10.70 -16.20 -5.86
N LEU A 412 -10.18 -14.98 -5.93
CA LEU A 412 -8.82 -14.55 -5.60
C LEU A 412 -7.87 -14.47 -6.80
N THR A 413 -7.47 -13.23 -7.07
CA THR A 413 -6.61 -12.63 -8.09
C THR A 413 -5.20 -13.23 -8.23
N LEU A 414 -4.98 -14.50 -7.89
CA LEU A 414 -3.64 -15.07 -7.76
C LEU A 414 -3.19 -16.04 -8.84
N ILE A 415 -4.12 -16.59 -9.64
CA ILE A 415 -3.77 -17.62 -10.63
C ILE A 415 -3.29 -16.99 -11.95
N MET A 416 -3.76 -15.78 -12.31
CA MET A 416 -3.32 -15.12 -13.54
C MET A 416 -1.81 -14.83 -13.57
N LEU A 417 -1.16 -14.64 -12.41
CA LEU A 417 0.28 -14.39 -12.35
C LEU A 417 1.13 -15.62 -12.71
N LEU A 418 0.62 -16.83 -12.46
CA LEU A 418 1.36 -18.08 -12.69
C LEU A 418 1.15 -18.66 -14.10
N ASP A 419 0.11 -18.21 -14.81
CA ASP A 419 -0.17 -18.58 -16.20
C ASP A 419 0.50 -17.64 -17.22
N PHE A 420 1.10 -16.53 -16.78
CA PHE A 420 1.94 -15.71 -17.66
C PHE A 420 3.20 -16.49 -18.04
N PRO A 421 3.69 -16.33 -19.29
CA PRO A 421 5.05 -16.67 -19.62
C PRO A 421 6.00 -16.10 -18.55
N PRO A 422 6.98 -16.87 -18.04
CA PRO A 422 7.89 -16.43 -16.98
C PRO A 422 8.54 -15.08 -17.27
N GLU A 423 8.75 -14.77 -18.55
CA GLU A 423 9.31 -13.53 -19.05
C GLU A 423 8.39 -12.32 -18.79
N ILE A 424 7.09 -12.46 -19.07
CA ILE A 424 6.08 -11.39 -18.85
C ILE A 424 5.85 -11.21 -17.36
N PHE A 425 5.72 -12.32 -16.61
CA PHE A 425 5.59 -12.27 -15.15
C PHE A 425 6.79 -11.54 -14.52
N ASN A 426 8.01 -11.87 -14.94
CA ASN A 426 9.22 -11.20 -14.44
C ASN A 426 9.23 -9.71 -14.81
N GLN A 427 8.80 -9.30 -16.00
CA GLN A 427 8.69 -7.88 -16.35
C GLN A 427 7.70 -7.13 -15.47
N VAL A 428 6.51 -7.69 -15.25
CA VAL A 428 5.49 -7.09 -14.38
C VAL A 428 6.00 -6.96 -12.94
N ILE A 429 6.68 -7.99 -12.42
CA ILE A 429 7.24 -7.96 -11.05
C ILE A 429 8.41 -6.97 -10.95
N ILE A 430 9.21 -6.79 -12.01
CA ILE A 430 10.29 -5.78 -12.04
C ILE A 430 9.74 -4.36 -11.92
N GLU A 431 8.53 -4.07 -12.42
CA GLU A 431 7.88 -2.76 -12.25
C GLU A 431 7.34 -2.53 -10.83
N ILE A 432 7.20 -3.58 -10.01
CA ILE A 432 6.80 -3.45 -8.60
C ILE A 432 8.02 -3.01 -7.78
N ASN A 433 8.19 -1.69 -7.67
CA ASN A 433 9.33 -1.07 -6.98
C ASN A 433 9.36 -1.26 -5.44
N HIS A 434 8.36 -1.90 -4.84
CA HIS A 434 8.23 -2.00 -3.38
C HIS A 434 8.35 -3.45 -2.89
N LEU A 435 9.44 -3.74 -2.15
CA LEU A 435 9.76 -5.08 -1.65
C LEU A 435 8.65 -5.66 -0.75
N GLN A 436 7.97 -4.83 0.04
CA GLN A 436 6.85 -5.28 0.87
C GLN A 436 5.64 -5.71 0.02
N THR A 437 5.40 -5.08 -1.13
CA THR A 437 4.34 -5.49 -2.05
C THR A 437 4.65 -6.85 -2.65
N VAL A 438 5.90 -7.08 -3.05
CA VAL A 438 6.38 -8.40 -3.52
C VAL A 438 6.28 -9.44 -2.40
N LYS A 439 6.62 -9.08 -1.16
CA LYS A 439 6.48 -9.95 0.01
C LYS A 439 5.02 -10.30 0.29
N ASN A 440 4.14 -9.31 0.33
CA ASN A 440 2.70 -9.50 0.50
C ASN A 440 2.12 -10.39 -0.60
N LEU A 441 2.50 -10.15 -1.87
CA LEU A 441 2.14 -11.02 -3.01
C LEU A 441 2.63 -12.45 -2.80
N SER A 442 3.86 -12.62 -2.34
CA SER A 442 4.44 -13.93 -2.05
C SER A 442 3.71 -14.68 -0.93
N GLU A 443 3.11 -13.98 0.02
CA GLU A 443 2.39 -14.58 1.14
C GLU A 443 1.02 -15.13 0.72
N VAL A 444 0.51 -14.76 -0.46
CA VAL A 444 -0.82 -15.18 -0.89
C VAL A 444 -0.84 -16.59 -1.50
N SER A 445 0.28 -17.12 -2.00
CA SER A 445 0.38 -18.52 -2.47
C SER A 445 1.79 -19.08 -2.39
N LYS A 446 1.91 -20.37 -2.02
CA LYS A 446 3.19 -21.09 -2.01
C LYS A 446 3.82 -21.20 -3.41
N ALA A 447 3.01 -21.30 -4.46
CA ALA A 447 3.50 -21.39 -5.84
C ALA A 447 4.04 -20.03 -6.33
N LEU A 448 3.35 -18.94 -5.97
CA LEU A 448 3.78 -17.58 -6.25
C LEU A 448 5.03 -17.22 -5.44
N HIS A 449 5.07 -17.59 -4.16
CA HIS A 449 6.25 -17.44 -3.31
C HIS A 449 7.49 -18.08 -3.94
N ARG A 450 7.35 -19.28 -4.51
CA ARG A 450 8.44 -20.01 -5.19
C ARG A 450 9.00 -19.25 -6.40
N HIS A 451 8.14 -18.63 -7.22
CA HIS A 451 8.56 -17.81 -8.37
C HIS A 451 9.18 -16.48 -7.92
N LEU A 452 8.63 -15.88 -6.86
CA LEU A 452 9.10 -14.61 -6.32
C LEU A 452 10.40 -14.72 -5.51
N LEU A 453 10.93 -15.93 -5.24
CA LEU A 453 12.18 -16.11 -4.50
C LEU A 453 13.36 -15.35 -5.12
N ALA A 454 13.43 -15.28 -6.44
CA ALA A 454 14.51 -14.58 -7.15
C ALA A 454 14.51 -13.07 -6.86
N PHE A 455 13.35 -12.50 -6.57
CA PHE A 455 13.16 -11.09 -6.26
C PHE A 455 13.26 -10.82 -4.75
N LEU A 456 12.66 -11.68 -3.92
CA LEU A 456 12.67 -11.56 -2.47
C LEU A 456 14.05 -11.71 -1.84
N TYR A 457 14.89 -12.58 -2.42
CA TYR A 457 16.22 -12.90 -1.91
C TYR A 457 17.33 -12.31 -2.80
N ARG A 458 17.01 -11.30 -3.62
CA ARG A 458 18.02 -10.57 -4.39
C ARG A 458 19.00 -9.83 -3.46
N ASP A 459 18.46 -9.22 -2.40
CA ASP A 459 19.20 -8.51 -1.37
C ASP A 459 19.32 -9.38 -0.11
N PHE A 460 20.55 -9.59 0.36
CA PHE A 460 20.85 -10.41 1.53
C PHE A 460 21.56 -9.57 2.60
N LYS A 461 20.78 -9.14 3.59
CA LYS A 461 21.28 -8.32 4.70
C LYS A 461 21.65 -9.18 5.91
N ILE A 462 22.91 -9.13 6.32
CA ILE A 462 23.42 -9.76 7.53
C ILE A 462 23.61 -8.67 8.59
N SER A 463 22.94 -8.82 9.72
CA SER A 463 23.03 -7.84 10.81
C SER A 463 23.77 -8.41 12.02
N ILE A 464 24.40 -7.55 12.80
CA ILE A 464 24.96 -7.92 14.12
C ILE A 464 23.85 -7.85 15.19
N LYS A 465 23.85 -8.73 16.19
CA LYS A 465 22.86 -8.68 17.29
C LYS A 465 23.09 -7.48 18.22
N GLU A 466 22.00 -6.87 18.71
CA GLU A 466 22.00 -5.63 19.51
C GLU A 466 22.84 -5.67 20.81
N ASN A 467 23.10 -6.87 21.35
CA ASN A 467 23.74 -7.08 22.65
C ASN A 467 25.13 -7.72 22.59
N ASP A 468 25.56 -8.24 21.42
CA ASP A 468 26.85 -8.93 21.27
C ASP A 468 27.39 -8.70 19.84
N PRO A 469 28.49 -7.94 19.67
CA PRO A 469 29.05 -7.61 18.36
C PRO A 469 29.58 -8.83 17.59
N THR A 470 29.89 -9.91 18.31
CA THR A 470 30.43 -11.13 17.70
C THR A 470 29.33 -12.05 17.18
N GLN A 471 28.06 -11.80 17.52
CA GLN A 471 26.94 -12.62 17.06
C GLN A 471 26.27 -12.02 15.83
N LEU A 472 26.32 -12.78 14.73
CA LEU A 472 25.65 -12.45 13.49
C LEU A 472 24.22 -12.99 13.49
N GLN A 473 23.28 -12.14 13.08
CA GLN A 473 21.93 -12.49 12.68
C GLN A 473 21.92 -12.71 11.16
N VAL A 474 22.13 -13.97 10.76
CA VAL A 474 22.02 -14.40 9.36
C VAL A 474 20.57 -14.78 9.07
N PRO A 475 19.92 -14.18 8.06
CA PRO A 475 18.56 -14.56 7.67
C PRO A 475 18.48 -16.03 7.24
N LEU A 476 17.34 -16.69 7.51
CA LEU A 476 17.10 -18.05 7.04
C LEU A 476 17.08 -18.09 5.51
N PHE A 477 18.07 -18.74 4.94
CA PHE A 477 18.26 -18.86 3.48
C PHE A 477 17.92 -20.24 2.92
N VAL A 478 17.60 -21.23 3.77
CA VAL A 478 17.12 -22.54 3.33
C VAL A 478 15.61 -22.62 3.50
N LYS A 479 14.89 -22.91 2.41
CA LYS A 479 13.44 -23.09 2.40
C LYS A 479 13.07 -24.49 1.96
N THR A 480 12.08 -25.08 2.61
CA THR A 480 11.57 -26.42 2.28
C THR A 480 10.16 -26.30 1.74
N TYR A 481 9.96 -26.84 0.54
CA TYR A 481 8.66 -26.93 -0.14
C TYR A 481 8.23 -28.39 -0.20
N PHE A 482 6.93 -28.63 -0.23
CA PHE A 482 6.38 -29.94 -0.51
C PHE A 482 5.94 -29.96 -1.97
N LYS A 483 6.37 -30.97 -2.72
CA LYS A 483 5.88 -31.26 -4.07
C LYS A 483 4.53 -31.98 -3.97
N ASP A 484 3.81 -32.02 -5.09
CA ASP A 484 2.48 -32.65 -5.17
C ASP A 484 2.52 -34.18 -4.93
N ASP A 485 3.69 -34.80 -5.10
CA ASP A 485 3.97 -36.20 -4.76
C ASP A 485 4.26 -36.43 -3.26
N GLY A 486 4.20 -35.37 -2.43
CA GLY A 486 4.50 -35.42 -1.00
C GLY A 486 5.99 -35.35 -0.64
N THR A 487 6.89 -35.28 -1.62
CA THR A 487 8.35 -35.17 -1.38
C THR A 487 8.77 -33.75 -1.00
N ARG A 488 9.85 -33.63 -0.24
CA ARG A 488 10.40 -32.34 0.19
C ARG A 488 11.41 -31.83 -0.83
N ASP A 489 11.22 -30.61 -1.30
CA ASP A 489 12.15 -29.87 -2.15
C ASP A 489 12.84 -28.78 -1.31
N ILE A 490 14.16 -28.84 -1.19
CA ILE A 490 14.94 -27.90 -0.39
C ILE A 490 15.59 -26.89 -1.34
N VAL A 491 15.18 -25.63 -1.23
CA VAL A 491 15.72 -24.53 -2.03
C VAL A 491 16.65 -23.69 -1.18
N ASN A 492 17.92 -23.63 -1.58
CA ASN A 492 18.85 -22.63 -1.08
C ASN A 492 18.60 -21.30 -1.78
N CYS A 493 18.16 -20.30 -1.02
CA CYS A 493 17.83 -18.96 -1.51
C CYS A 493 19.08 -18.14 -1.84
N LEU A 494 20.26 -18.51 -1.33
CA LEU A 494 21.53 -17.84 -1.64
C LEU A 494 21.89 -17.88 -3.13
N LYS A 495 21.32 -18.82 -3.90
CA LYS A 495 21.51 -18.86 -5.36
C LYS A 495 20.93 -17.64 -6.10
N PHE A 496 19.99 -16.95 -5.48
CA PHE A 496 19.31 -15.78 -6.05
C PHE A 496 19.94 -14.45 -5.62
N VAL A 497 20.83 -14.48 -4.63
CA VAL A 497 21.45 -13.28 -4.07
C VAL A 497 22.32 -12.60 -5.13
N ARG A 498 22.16 -11.29 -5.23
CA ARG A 498 22.95 -10.39 -6.08
C ARG A 498 23.59 -9.27 -5.26
N ASN A 499 22.99 -8.91 -4.13
CA ASN A 499 23.47 -7.82 -3.28
C ASN A 499 23.65 -8.36 -1.86
N VAL A 500 24.82 -8.13 -1.27
CA VAL A 500 25.10 -8.51 0.13
C VAL A 500 25.41 -7.25 0.91
N GLU A 501 24.65 -7.02 1.99
CA GLU A 501 24.89 -5.93 2.92
C GLU A 501 25.20 -6.48 4.30
N ILE A 502 26.33 -6.10 4.88
CA ILE A 502 26.72 -6.44 6.23
C ILE A 502 26.75 -5.16 7.04
N GLY A 503 25.86 -5.02 8.01
CA GLY A 503 25.67 -3.75 8.73
C GLY A 503 25.08 -3.94 10.12
N PRO A 504 25.02 -2.89 10.95
CA PRO A 504 24.30 -2.94 12.22
C PRO A 504 22.79 -3.18 12.01
N PRO A 505 22.05 -3.62 13.05
CA PRO A 505 20.59 -3.64 13.00
C PRO A 505 20.06 -2.19 12.91
N ILE A 506 18.93 -2.00 12.23
CA ILE A 506 18.25 -0.73 11.79
C ILE A 506 18.11 0.37 12.87
N TYR A 507 18.50 0.12 14.12
CA TYR A 507 18.28 1.00 15.29
C TYR A 507 19.54 1.33 16.10
N ARG A 508 20.76 1.07 15.61
CA ARG A 508 21.99 1.51 16.27
C ARG A 508 23.18 1.62 15.30
N LEU A 509 23.54 2.82 14.89
CA LEU A 509 24.95 3.21 14.80
C LEU A 509 25.27 4.02 16.05
N LYS A 510 25.36 3.32 17.16
CA LYS A 510 25.66 3.90 18.46
C LYS A 510 27.19 3.98 18.57
N GLY A 511 27.76 5.06 18.03
CA GLY A 511 29.20 5.36 18.13
C GLY A 511 30.07 4.45 17.27
N THR A 512 31.18 5.00 16.81
CA THR A 512 32.34 4.24 16.34
C THR A 512 32.65 3.10 17.33
N CYS A 513 33.08 1.96 16.80
CA CYS A 513 33.23 0.68 17.50
C CYS A 513 33.91 0.75 18.89
N LEU A 514 34.71 1.79 19.15
CA LEU A 514 35.46 2.00 20.37
C LEU A 514 34.65 2.42 21.62
N ASP A 515 33.54 3.16 21.53
CA ASP A 515 32.89 3.68 22.75
C ASP A 515 31.96 2.65 23.44
N ARG A 516 31.72 1.48 22.82
CA ARG A 516 30.81 0.46 23.36
C ARG A 516 31.34 -0.96 23.42
N LEU A 517 32.33 -1.33 22.59
CA LEU A 517 32.89 -2.69 22.63
C LEU A 517 34.11 -2.79 23.54
N PHE A 518 34.82 -1.68 23.75
CA PHE A 518 35.88 -1.57 24.74
C PHE A 518 35.55 -0.40 25.67
N PRO A 519 35.60 -0.56 27.01
CA PRO A 519 35.53 0.59 27.88
C PRO A 519 36.79 1.42 27.67
N CYS A 520 36.72 2.47 26.85
CA CYS A 520 37.73 3.51 26.90
C CYS A 520 37.50 4.26 28.23
N PRO A 521 38.45 4.22 29.19
CA PRO A 521 38.27 4.91 30.45
C PRO A 521 38.13 6.41 30.16
N ARG A 522 36.93 6.94 30.41
CA ARG A 522 36.69 8.39 30.44
C ARG A 522 37.71 9.03 31.39
N ALA A 523 38.39 10.05 30.90
CA ALA A 523 39.04 11.09 31.70
C ALA A 523 40.16 10.65 32.67
N ALA A 524 41.29 10.12 32.15
CA ALA A 524 42.52 10.06 32.93
C ALA A 524 43.78 10.25 32.04
N ARG A 525 44.23 11.50 31.94
CA ARG A 525 45.56 12.00 31.49
C ARG A 525 46.12 11.51 30.13
N PRO A 526 46.90 12.34 29.41
CA PRO A 526 47.54 11.91 28.17
C PRO A 526 48.66 10.89 28.49
N GLY A 527 48.40 9.62 28.22
CA GLY A 527 49.38 8.53 28.25
C GLY A 527 49.44 7.84 26.88
N PRO A 528 50.54 7.15 26.54
CA PRO A 528 50.73 6.55 25.23
C PRO A 528 49.71 5.41 25.02
N PHE A 529 49.17 5.34 23.79
CA PHE A 529 48.24 4.31 23.34
C PHE A 529 48.72 2.90 23.74
N THR A 530 47.94 2.20 24.57
CA THR A 530 48.25 0.83 24.99
C THR A 530 47.94 -0.17 23.86
N GLU A 531 48.95 -0.96 23.47
CA GLU A 531 48.92 -1.99 22.40
C GLU A 531 47.76 -3.02 22.53
N VAL A 532 47.18 -3.15 23.72
CA VAL A 532 46.10 -4.11 24.08
C VAL A 532 44.78 -3.87 23.32
N THR A 533 44.57 -2.72 22.70
CA THR A 533 43.33 -2.39 21.98
C THR A 533 43.28 -2.90 20.53
N LEU A 534 44.44 -3.11 19.88
CA LEU A 534 44.52 -3.53 18.49
C LEU A 534 44.27 -5.05 18.34
N GLU A 535 44.82 -5.87 19.23
CA GLU A 535 44.63 -7.32 19.23
C GLU A 535 43.15 -7.69 19.46
N ALA A 536 42.51 -7.05 20.44
CA ALA A 536 41.10 -7.32 20.71
C ALA A 536 40.16 -6.83 19.58
N HIS A 537 40.53 -5.78 18.85
CA HIS A 537 39.84 -5.39 17.61
C HIS A 537 40.00 -6.45 16.51
N GLN A 538 41.20 -7.01 16.36
CA GLN A 538 41.49 -8.07 15.38
C GLN A 538 40.69 -9.34 15.68
N ASP A 539 40.61 -9.76 16.94
CA ASP A 539 39.84 -10.93 17.36
C ASP A 539 38.36 -10.80 17.00
N VAL A 540 37.80 -9.59 17.11
CA VAL A 540 36.40 -9.31 16.72
C VAL A 540 36.22 -9.42 15.21
N VAL A 541 37.09 -8.79 14.42
CA VAL A 541 37.05 -8.84 12.94
C VAL A 541 37.20 -10.28 12.44
N GLU A 542 38.15 -11.03 13.00
CA GLU A 542 38.39 -12.44 12.65
C GLU A 542 37.21 -13.33 13.08
N SER A 543 36.64 -13.11 14.27
CA SER A 543 35.46 -13.83 14.76
C SER A 543 34.22 -13.59 13.89
N ILE A 544 34.00 -12.35 13.44
CA ILE A 544 32.92 -12.01 12.49
C ILE A 544 33.17 -12.76 11.17
N CYS A 545 34.40 -12.76 10.67
CA CYS A 545 34.71 -13.39 9.38
C CYS A 545 34.67 -14.92 9.39
N LYS A 546 35.12 -15.56 10.48
CA LYS A 546 34.96 -17.00 10.71
C LYS A 546 33.48 -17.42 10.67
N LYS A 547 32.56 -16.55 11.09
CA LYS A 547 31.11 -16.80 11.06
C LYS A 547 30.47 -16.43 9.71
N LEU A 548 31.00 -15.45 8.99
CA LEU A 548 30.51 -15.03 7.67
C LEU A 548 30.89 -16.01 6.56
N LEU A 549 32.16 -16.42 6.49
CA LEU A 549 32.71 -17.22 5.39
C LEU A 549 31.90 -18.49 5.09
N PRO A 550 31.47 -19.30 6.07
CA PRO A 550 30.65 -20.49 5.80
C PRO A 550 29.34 -20.17 5.07
N THR A 551 28.74 -19.00 5.33
CA THR A 551 27.51 -18.57 4.65
C THR A 551 27.80 -18.08 3.24
N LEU A 552 28.87 -17.28 3.06
CA LEU A 552 29.24 -16.73 1.76
C LEU A 552 29.70 -17.80 0.76
N LEU A 553 30.30 -18.89 1.23
CA LEU A 553 30.73 -20.01 0.38
C LEU A 553 29.56 -20.71 -0.36
N TYR A 554 28.31 -20.54 0.08
CA TYR A 554 27.13 -21.05 -0.64
C TYR A 554 26.66 -20.15 -1.79
N LEU A 555 27.21 -18.94 -1.95
CA LEU A 555 26.93 -18.08 -3.09
C LEU A 555 27.55 -18.65 -4.36
N LEU A 556 26.86 -18.48 -5.47
CA LEU A 556 27.39 -18.88 -6.78
C LEU A 556 28.59 -17.99 -7.15
N LYS A 557 29.59 -18.58 -7.82
CA LYS A 557 30.76 -17.83 -8.30
C LYS A 557 30.33 -16.70 -9.24
N ASP A 558 30.90 -15.52 -9.05
CA ASP A 558 30.67 -14.28 -9.80
C ASP A 558 29.17 -13.93 -9.94
N SER A 559 28.39 -14.20 -8.89
CA SER A 559 26.95 -13.91 -8.85
C SER A 559 26.62 -12.56 -8.23
N LEU A 560 27.50 -12.00 -7.40
CA LEU A 560 27.26 -10.72 -6.74
C LEU A 560 27.43 -9.53 -7.70
N GLN A 561 26.42 -8.67 -7.72
CA GLN A 561 26.42 -7.35 -8.36
C GLN A 561 26.92 -6.27 -7.41
N SER A 562 26.51 -6.33 -6.13
CA SER A 562 26.94 -5.39 -5.10
C SER A 562 27.36 -6.08 -3.79
N PHE A 563 28.32 -5.44 -3.11
CA PHE A 563 28.76 -5.83 -1.78
C PHE A 563 28.94 -4.58 -0.92
N SER A 564 28.40 -4.62 0.30
CA SER A 564 28.46 -3.52 1.26
C SER A 564 28.97 -4.00 2.62
N TRP A 565 30.02 -3.34 3.12
CA TRP A 565 30.57 -3.50 4.46
C TRP A 565 30.33 -2.23 5.29
N ASN A 566 29.25 -2.23 6.07
CA ASN A 566 28.75 -1.08 6.81
C ASN A 566 28.91 -1.24 8.33
N LEU A 567 29.98 -1.93 8.77
CA LEU A 567 30.18 -2.25 10.18
C LEU A 567 31.01 -1.21 10.94
N GLY A 568 31.75 -0.33 10.24
CA GLY A 568 32.66 0.62 10.90
C GLY A 568 33.79 -0.07 11.67
N VAL A 569 34.19 -1.26 11.21
CA VAL A 569 35.38 -2.01 11.64
C VAL A 569 36.20 -2.34 10.40
N CYS A 570 37.48 -2.70 10.57
CA CYS A 570 38.33 -3.01 9.44
C CYS A 570 37.74 -4.13 8.59
N GLY A 571 37.68 -3.91 7.27
CA GLY A 571 37.40 -4.99 6.33
C GLY A 571 38.40 -6.13 6.50
N ALA A 572 37.91 -7.35 6.67
CA ALA A 572 38.80 -8.48 6.96
C ALA A 572 39.62 -8.92 5.74
N PRO A 573 40.92 -9.21 5.90
CA PRO A 573 41.78 -9.69 4.82
C PRO A 573 41.27 -10.96 4.14
N GLU A 574 40.64 -11.88 4.87
CA GLU A 574 40.10 -13.13 4.34
C GLU A 574 38.90 -12.90 3.42
N LEU A 575 38.23 -11.75 3.52
CA LEU A 575 37.07 -11.39 2.72
C LEU A 575 37.43 -10.45 1.57
N LEU A 576 38.11 -9.34 1.89
CA LEU A 576 38.41 -8.24 0.96
C LEU A 576 39.86 -8.23 0.46
N GLY A 577 40.75 -9.03 1.05
CA GLY A 577 42.17 -9.12 0.69
C GLY A 577 42.44 -9.60 -0.74
N ARG A 578 43.71 -9.53 -1.18
CA ARG A 578 44.13 -9.95 -2.52
C ARG A 578 43.82 -11.43 -2.81
N SER A 579 43.92 -12.26 -1.78
CA SER A 579 43.52 -13.68 -1.79
C SER A 579 42.25 -13.94 -0.98
N GLY A 580 41.45 -12.90 -0.73
CA GLY A 580 40.20 -13.00 0.01
C GLY A 580 39.06 -13.60 -0.82
N TYR A 581 37.97 -13.96 -0.16
CA TYR A 581 36.81 -14.59 -0.79
C TYR A 581 36.26 -13.76 -1.96
N LEU A 582 36.10 -12.44 -1.80
CA LEU A 582 35.50 -11.60 -2.84
C LEU A 582 36.38 -11.51 -4.09
N SER A 583 37.71 -11.43 -3.92
CA SER A 583 38.62 -11.35 -5.06
C SER A 583 38.67 -12.65 -5.87
N GLN A 584 38.59 -13.79 -5.18
CA GLN A 584 38.72 -15.11 -5.80
C GLN A 584 37.40 -15.62 -6.39
N PHE A 585 36.28 -15.36 -5.72
CA PHE A 585 34.98 -15.94 -6.05
C PHE A 585 33.95 -14.93 -6.57
N GLN A 586 34.15 -13.62 -6.38
CA GLN A 586 33.20 -12.56 -6.76
C GLN A 586 33.91 -11.39 -7.47
N SER A 587 34.69 -11.71 -8.50
CA SER A 587 35.53 -10.74 -9.23
C SER A 587 34.74 -9.75 -10.11
N ARG A 588 33.48 -10.08 -10.42
CA ARG A 588 32.58 -9.30 -11.30
C ARG A 588 31.68 -8.30 -10.56
N ILE A 589 31.99 -7.97 -9.31
CA ILE A 589 31.22 -6.98 -8.54
C ILE A 589 31.27 -5.63 -9.27
N THR A 590 30.10 -4.99 -9.36
CA THR A 590 29.91 -3.69 -10.02
C THR A 590 29.70 -2.54 -9.04
N SER A 591 29.28 -2.84 -7.80
CA SER A 591 29.06 -1.84 -6.76
C SER A 591 29.71 -2.28 -5.46
N LEU A 592 30.60 -1.46 -4.92
CA LEU A 592 31.30 -1.73 -3.69
C LEU A 592 31.12 -0.57 -2.72
N SER A 593 30.63 -0.85 -1.51
CA SER A 593 30.45 0.13 -0.44
C SER A 593 31.18 -0.32 0.81
N LEU A 594 32.11 0.49 1.31
CA LEU A 594 32.97 0.16 2.45
C LEU A 594 32.93 1.30 3.47
N ILE A 595 32.69 0.95 4.73
CA ILE A 595 32.79 1.84 5.89
C ILE A 595 33.84 1.25 6.82
N ASP A 596 35.06 1.78 6.73
CA ASP A 596 36.19 1.39 7.56
C ASP A 596 36.34 2.32 8.77
N GLU A 597 37.13 1.86 9.73
CA GLU A 597 37.49 2.63 10.93
C GLU A 597 38.82 3.38 10.69
N PRO A 598 38.99 4.61 11.21
CA PRO A 598 40.22 5.39 11.02
C PRO A 598 41.50 4.68 11.48
N LEU A 599 41.40 3.80 12.48
CA LEU A 599 42.53 3.04 13.03
C LEU A 599 42.91 1.80 12.21
N CYS A 600 42.23 1.51 11.09
CA CYS A 600 42.49 0.36 10.20
C CYS A 600 43.79 0.44 9.38
N ARG A 601 44.82 1.07 9.93
CA ARG A 601 46.11 1.44 9.32
C ARG A 601 46.90 0.27 8.72
N TYR A 602 46.55 -0.98 9.04
CA TYR A 602 47.30 -2.19 8.66
C TYR A 602 46.51 -3.25 7.84
N TYR A 603 45.21 -3.06 7.58
CA TYR A 603 44.34 -4.16 7.09
C TYR A 603 43.85 -4.04 5.65
N LEU A 604 43.34 -2.87 5.24
CA LEU A 604 42.94 -2.63 3.85
C LEU A 604 43.88 -1.60 3.21
N GLN A 605 44.85 -2.07 2.43
CA GLN A 605 45.57 -1.20 1.52
C GLN A 605 44.64 -0.88 0.32
N PRO A 606 44.45 0.39 -0.09
CA PRO A 606 43.66 0.74 -1.29
C PRO A 606 44.11 0.01 -2.56
N GLY A 607 45.39 -0.36 -2.61
CA GLY A 607 45.94 -1.28 -3.60
C GLY A 607 45.43 -2.72 -3.52
N VAL A 608 44.40 -3.06 -2.77
CA VAL A 608 43.74 -4.38 -2.85
C VAL A 608 42.50 -4.32 -3.75
N LEU A 609 41.85 -3.15 -3.83
CA LEU A 609 40.61 -3.02 -4.60
C LEU A 609 40.83 -2.90 -6.12
N TYR A 610 42.06 -2.68 -6.61
CA TYR A 610 42.36 -2.63 -8.06
C TYR A 610 41.99 -3.94 -8.79
N GLN A 611 41.87 -5.04 -8.05
CA GLN A 611 41.48 -6.34 -8.60
C GLN A 611 40.04 -6.35 -9.15
N PHE A 612 39.17 -5.46 -8.65
CA PHE A 612 37.83 -5.27 -9.16
C PHE A 612 37.86 -4.29 -10.33
N LYS A 613 37.81 -4.81 -11.56
CA LYS A 613 37.94 -4.04 -12.82
C LYS A 613 36.61 -3.72 -13.51
N GLN A 614 35.49 -3.98 -12.83
CA GLN A 614 34.13 -3.80 -13.37
C GLN A 614 33.28 -2.88 -12.48
N LEU A 615 33.92 -2.11 -11.58
CA LEU A 615 33.20 -1.21 -10.68
C LEU A 615 32.57 -0.06 -11.47
N ARG A 616 31.26 0.09 -11.27
CA ARG A 616 30.45 1.24 -11.69
C ARG A 616 30.15 2.16 -10.51
N HIS A 617 30.05 1.61 -9.30
CA HIS A 617 29.80 2.39 -8.09
C HIS A 617 30.83 2.02 -7.03
N LEU A 618 31.51 3.03 -6.50
CA LEU A 618 32.46 2.88 -5.40
C LEU A 618 32.11 3.89 -4.31
N SER A 619 31.77 3.39 -3.13
CA SER A 619 31.64 4.18 -1.90
C SER A 619 32.67 3.69 -0.90
N TRP A 620 33.53 4.58 -0.42
CA TRP A 620 34.53 4.26 0.58
C TRP A 620 34.61 5.36 1.63
N LYS A 621 34.11 5.05 2.83
CA LYS A 621 34.06 5.93 4.00
C LYS A 621 35.02 5.46 5.08
N GLY A 622 35.62 6.41 5.79
CA GLY A 622 36.54 6.12 6.89
C GLY A 622 37.97 5.80 6.44
N MET A 623 38.36 6.22 5.24
CA MET A 623 39.71 5.99 4.72
C MET A 623 40.74 6.83 5.51
N PRO A 624 41.80 6.24 6.10
CA PRO A 624 42.80 7.01 6.83
C PRO A 624 43.71 7.84 5.91
N TRP A 625 43.91 7.41 4.65
CA TRP A 625 44.73 8.10 3.65
C TRP A 625 44.23 7.82 2.23
N LEU A 626 44.40 8.78 1.32
CA LEU A 626 44.08 8.65 -0.11
C LEU A 626 45.17 7.94 -0.95
N TYR A 627 46.22 7.42 -0.30
CA TYR A 627 47.34 6.80 -1.01
C TYR A 627 46.87 5.55 -1.79
N ASN A 628 47.24 5.46 -3.08
CA ASN A 628 46.86 4.37 -4.00
C ASN A 628 45.38 4.29 -4.46
N ILE A 629 44.50 5.24 -4.10
CA ILE A 629 43.11 5.25 -4.64
C ILE A 629 43.08 5.41 -6.16
N HIS A 630 44.05 6.16 -6.71
CA HIS A 630 44.21 6.35 -8.15
C HIS A 630 44.32 5.03 -8.90
N LEU A 631 44.95 3.99 -8.34
CA LEU A 631 45.05 2.66 -8.97
C LEU A 631 43.68 2.00 -9.17
N VAL A 632 42.74 2.23 -8.23
CA VAL A 632 41.37 1.70 -8.30
C VAL A 632 40.55 2.51 -9.32
N LEU A 633 40.73 3.83 -9.32
CA LEU A 633 40.07 4.74 -10.26
C LEU A 633 40.55 4.48 -11.70
N ASP A 634 41.85 4.35 -11.92
CA ASP A 634 42.46 4.03 -13.22
C ASP A 634 41.97 2.68 -13.75
N ALA A 635 41.92 1.66 -12.88
CA ALA A 635 41.43 0.34 -13.26
C ALA A 635 39.95 0.32 -13.68
N ASN A 636 39.15 1.30 -13.28
CA ASN A 636 37.70 1.38 -13.53
C ASN A 636 37.26 2.63 -14.30
N CYS A 637 38.22 3.40 -14.84
CA CYS A 637 37.99 4.75 -15.36
C CYS A 637 36.90 4.81 -16.46
N HIS A 638 36.86 3.82 -17.35
CA HIS A 638 35.89 3.74 -18.46
C HIS A 638 34.46 3.32 -18.05
N GLY A 639 34.27 2.87 -16.81
CA GLY A 639 33.03 2.26 -16.33
C GLY A 639 32.42 2.90 -15.09
N LEU A 640 33.18 3.73 -14.36
CA LEU A 640 32.74 4.31 -13.09
C LEU A 640 31.66 5.39 -13.30
N GLU A 641 30.47 5.14 -12.74
CA GLU A 641 29.28 6.00 -12.80
C GLU A 641 29.07 6.79 -11.51
N SER A 642 29.45 6.25 -10.35
CA SER A 642 29.35 6.90 -9.03
C SER A 642 30.60 6.70 -8.19
N LEU A 643 31.08 7.79 -7.57
CA LEU A 643 32.23 7.79 -6.67
C LEU A 643 31.89 8.56 -5.39
N GLU A 644 31.98 7.88 -4.25
CA GLU A 644 31.84 8.46 -2.91
C GLU A 644 33.09 8.16 -2.09
N LEU A 645 33.79 9.21 -1.64
CA LEU A 645 35.00 9.11 -0.84
C LEU A 645 34.84 9.98 0.41
N ALA A 646 34.92 9.36 1.58
CA ALA A 646 34.94 10.07 2.86
C ALA A 646 36.21 9.72 3.63
N ILE A 647 37.07 10.73 3.81
CA ILE A 647 38.32 10.58 4.57
C ILE A 647 37.97 10.56 6.06
N ALA A 648 38.58 9.62 6.78
CA ALA A 648 38.51 9.60 8.23
C ALA A 648 39.15 10.88 8.80
N SER A 649 38.35 11.70 9.47
CA SER A 649 38.92 12.76 10.32
C SER A 649 39.62 12.07 11.48
N SER A 650 40.95 12.04 11.47
CA SER A 650 41.68 11.76 12.70
C SER A 650 41.38 12.93 13.63
N SER A 651 40.56 12.72 14.67
CA SER A 651 40.95 12.97 16.06
C SER A 651 39.83 13.43 17.01
N ARG A 652 40.00 13.10 18.30
CA ARG A 652 39.58 13.92 19.46
C ARG A 652 40.67 14.97 19.80
N SER A 653 41.44 15.42 18.82
CA SER A 653 42.68 16.19 19.02
C SER A 653 43.19 16.70 17.67
N PHE A 654 42.75 17.90 17.27
CA PHE A 654 43.26 18.67 16.14
C PHE A 654 44.66 18.21 15.71
N PRO A 655 44.88 17.68 14.48
CA PRO A 655 46.24 17.65 13.98
C PRO A 655 46.63 19.10 13.75
N ASN A 656 47.59 19.59 14.54
CA ASN A 656 48.33 20.83 14.32
C ASN A 656 48.51 21.07 12.81
N TRP A 657 47.86 22.12 12.28
CA TRP A 657 47.85 22.45 10.86
C TRP A 657 49.15 23.13 10.38
N GLU A 658 50.28 22.92 11.05
CA GLU A 658 51.58 23.38 10.50
C GLU A 658 52.65 22.29 10.41
N GLY A 659 52.36 21.05 10.85
CA GLY A 659 53.45 20.09 11.11
C GLY A 659 53.56 18.82 10.26
N PHE A 660 52.46 18.22 9.78
CA PHE A 660 52.50 16.80 9.36
C PHE A 660 51.60 16.39 8.19
N LEU A 661 51.40 17.27 7.20
CA LEU A 661 51.33 16.79 5.82
C LEU A 661 52.69 17.10 5.19
N PRO A 662 53.59 16.11 5.04
CA PRO A 662 54.83 16.35 4.32
C PRO A 662 54.47 16.94 2.95
N GLU A 663 55.23 17.95 2.53
CA GLU A 663 55.21 18.67 1.24
C GLU A 663 55.30 17.78 -0.03
N ARG A 664 54.99 16.49 0.07
CA ARG A 664 55.00 15.53 -1.03
C ARG A 664 53.90 14.48 -0.81
N ARG A 665 52.64 14.78 -1.15
CA ARG A 665 51.64 13.75 -1.49
C ARG A 665 50.39 14.38 -2.12
N ARG A 666 50.51 14.60 -3.44
CA ARG A 666 49.44 15.00 -4.35
C ARG A 666 48.23 14.07 -4.22
N LEU A 667 47.02 14.62 -4.19
CA LEU A 667 45.88 13.96 -4.82
C LEU A 667 46.23 13.88 -6.31
N PHE A 668 46.97 12.85 -6.72
CA PHE A 668 46.96 12.44 -8.12
C PHE A 668 45.57 11.85 -8.36
N PHE A 669 44.59 12.72 -8.55
CA PHE A 669 43.51 12.36 -9.43
C PHE A 669 44.07 12.51 -10.84
N PRO A 670 44.25 11.44 -11.62
CA PRO A 670 44.03 11.57 -13.04
C PRO A 670 42.52 11.73 -13.27
N THR A 671 41.86 12.75 -12.69
CA THR A 671 40.40 13.03 -12.81
C THR A 671 39.98 13.37 -14.23
N ILE A 672 40.94 13.44 -15.15
CA ILE A 672 40.75 13.84 -16.55
C ILE A 672 40.02 12.76 -17.36
N HIS A 673 39.96 11.50 -16.89
CA HIS A 673 39.37 10.38 -17.64
C HIS A 673 38.34 9.55 -16.87
N LEU A 674 37.36 10.20 -16.24
CA LEU A 674 36.14 9.52 -15.76
C LEU A 674 34.92 9.85 -16.66
N PRO A 675 34.89 9.42 -17.93
CA PRO A 675 33.90 9.85 -18.92
C PRO A 675 32.49 9.33 -18.67
N LYS A 676 32.24 8.51 -17.65
CA LYS A 676 30.89 8.05 -17.28
C LYS A 676 30.43 8.49 -15.90
N LEU A 677 31.25 9.24 -15.16
CA LEU A 677 30.92 9.66 -13.81
C LEU A 677 29.72 10.63 -13.83
N ARG A 678 28.67 10.26 -13.10
CA ARG A 678 27.42 11.02 -12.94
C ARG A 678 27.16 11.44 -11.51
N ALA A 679 27.77 10.76 -10.53
CA ALA A 679 27.64 11.10 -9.12
C ALA A 679 29.02 11.18 -8.45
N LEU A 680 29.31 12.31 -7.81
CA LEU A 680 30.54 12.55 -7.07
C LEU A 680 30.20 13.01 -5.66
N SER A 681 30.73 12.32 -4.66
CA SER A 681 30.61 12.68 -3.25
C SER A 681 31.98 12.68 -2.60
N LEU A 682 32.41 13.83 -2.11
CA LEU A 682 33.65 14.01 -1.38
C LEU A 682 33.33 14.46 0.04
N SER A 683 34.00 13.86 1.03
CA SER A 683 33.83 14.24 2.43
C SER A 683 35.14 14.33 3.20
N ASN A 684 35.27 15.36 4.05
CA ASN A 684 36.46 15.63 4.88
C ASN A 684 37.78 15.68 4.08
N THR A 685 37.77 16.22 2.86
CA THR A 685 38.97 16.33 2.01
C THR A 685 39.33 17.79 1.73
N SER A 686 40.59 18.07 1.38
CA SER A 686 41.00 19.40 0.93
C SER A 686 41.00 19.49 -0.60
N LEU A 687 40.36 20.52 -1.14
CA LEU A 687 40.35 20.82 -2.58
C LEU A 687 41.41 21.86 -2.99
N GLN A 688 42.16 22.45 -2.04
CA GLN A 688 43.10 23.58 -2.21
C GLN A 688 44.00 23.53 -3.46
N TRP A 689 44.39 22.33 -3.89
CA TRP A 689 45.35 22.16 -5.00
C TRP A 689 44.73 21.53 -6.25
N ILE A 690 43.43 21.22 -6.24
CA ILE A 690 42.75 20.49 -7.33
C ILE A 690 41.45 21.15 -7.78
N TYR A 691 40.97 22.20 -7.10
CA TYR A 691 39.66 22.78 -7.39
C TYR A 691 39.54 23.31 -8.83
N GLU A 692 40.59 23.94 -9.37
CA GLU A 692 40.61 24.42 -10.77
C GLU A 692 40.60 23.26 -11.78
N GLU A 693 41.49 22.29 -11.59
CA GLU A 693 41.59 21.11 -12.47
C GLU A 693 40.32 20.27 -12.44
N MET A 694 39.71 20.11 -11.25
CA MET A 694 38.46 19.40 -11.06
C MET A 694 37.28 20.13 -11.71
N ALA A 695 37.21 21.46 -11.59
CA ALA A 695 36.20 22.28 -12.26
C ALA A 695 36.36 22.22 -13.80
N ALA A 696 37.61 22.13 -14.27
CA ALA A 696 37.94 21.97 -15.68
C ALA A 696 37.75 20.53 -16.21
N ALA A 697 37.42 19.54 -15.37
CA ALA A 697 37.34 18.14 -15.79
C ALA A 697 36.12 17.86 -16.71
N PRO A 698 36.24 16.98 -17.73
CA PRO A 698 35.15 16.72 -18.68
C PRO A 698 33.88 16.11 -18.07
N PHE A 699 34.01 15.40 -16.94
CA PHE A 699 32.87 14.74 -16.31
C PHE A 699 31.88 15.72 -15.66
N ILE A 700 32.26 16.99 -15.47
CA ILE A 700 31.41 18.01 -14.85
C ILE A 700 30.11 18.22 -15.64
N GLU A 701 30.16 18.21 -16.97
CA GLU A 701 28.98 18.46 -17.84
C GLU A 701 27.92 17.33 -17.83
N GLN A 702 28.30 16.16 -17.34
CA GLN A 702 27.45 14.97 -17.24
C GLN A 702 27.13 14.60 -15.79
N LEU A 703 27.62 15.40 -14.83
CA LEU A 703 27.37 15.18 -13.42
C LEU A 703 25.91 15.53 -13.10
N HIS A 704 25.21 14.56 -12.50
CA HIS A 704 23.82 14.70 -12.04
C HIS A 704 23.74 14.81 -10.52
N SER A 705 24.77 14.36 -9.79
CA SER A 705 24.81 14.44 -8.33
C SER A 705 26.19 14.91 -7.86
N LEU A 706 26.20 15.95 -7.03
CA LEU A 706 27.41 16.49 -6.42
C LEU A 706 27.19 16.61 -4.90
N LYS A 707 28.09 16.02 -4.12
CA LYS A 707 28.17 16.21 -2.66
C LYS A 707 29.56 16.68 -2.27
N LEU A 708 29.64 17.82 -1.59
CA LEU A 708 30.86 18.35 -0.99
C LEU A 708 30.60 18.56 0.49
N LEU A 709 30.98 17.57 1.29
CA LEU A 709 30.71 17.54 2.72
C LEU A 709 31.99 17.89 3.48
N HIS A 710 32.01 18.98 4.23
CA HIS A 710 33.16 19.31 5.08
C HIS A 710 34.49 19.37 4.30
N CYS A 711 34.45 19.83 3.05
CA CYS A 711 35.62 19.90 2.18
C CYS A 711 36.22 21.31 2.20
N ARG A 712 37.54 21.43 2.41
CA ARG A 712 38.22 22.74 2.38
C ARG A 712 38.25 23.31 0.97
N ARG A 713 38.09 24.63 0.83
CA ARG A 713 38.00 25.36 -0.46
C ARG A 713 36.86 24.89 -1.38
N SER A 714 35.73 24.47 -0.81
CA SER A 714 34.54 24.10 -1.59
C SER A 714 33.92 25.30 -2.33
N LEU A 715 33.92 26.49 -1.72
CA LEU A 715 33.42 27.71 -2.35
C LEU A 715 34.25 28.12 -3.56
N TRP A 716 35.59 28.04 -3.45
CA TRP A 716 36.51 28.29 -4.57
C TRP A 716 36.32 27.32 -5.75
N PHE A 717 36.03 26.05 -5.46
CA PHE A 717 35.64 25.08 -6.49
C PHE A 717 34.35 25.49 -7.20
N ILE A 718 33.33 25.90 -6.44
CA ILE A 718 32.05 26.34 -7.00
C ILE A 718 32.24 27.62 -7.83
N GLU A 719 33.00 28.58 -7.31
CA GLU A 719 33.31 29.82 -8.02
C GLU A 719 34.03 29.52 -9.35
N SER A 720 35.05 28.65 -9.32
CA SER A 720 35.73 28.19 -10.53
C SER A 720 34.77 27.52 -11.53
N LEU A 721 33.83 26.72 -11.03
CA LEU A 721 32.80 26.06 -11.83
C LEU A 721 31.87 27.08 -12.52
N THR A 722 31.48 28.14 -11.82
CA THR A 722 30.65 29.23 -12.37
C THR A 722 31.42 30.09 -13.39
N LYS A 723 32.70 30.38 -13.15
CA LYS A 723 33.58 31.16 -14.06
C LYS A 723 33.81 30.45 -15.40
N LEU A 724 33.86 29.12 -15.40
CA LEU A 724 34.08 28.32 -16.62
C LEU A 724 32.85 28.26 -17.56
N ASN A 725 31.68 28.75 -17.12
CA ASN A 725 30.42 28.83 -17.87
C ASN A 725 30.06 27.54 -18.65
N ARG A 726 30.19 26.40 -17.96
CA ARG A 726 29.87 25.08 -18.54
C ARG A 726 28.40 24.72 -18.31
N VAL A 727 27.86 23.83 -19.15
CA VAL A 727 26.50 23.33 -18.98
C VAL A 727 26.45 22.37 -17.79
N ILE A 728 25.89 22.83 -16.68
CA ILE A 728 25.68 22.03 -15.47
C ILE A 728 24.31 21.35 -15.56
N LYS A 729 24.25 20.05 -15.26
CA LYS A 729 23.02 19.22 -15.35
C LYS A 729 22.68 18.53 -14.02
N LEU A 730 23.00 19.18 -12.91
CA LEU A 730 22.81 18.63 -11.58
C LEU A 730 21.32 18.47 -11.27
N LYS A 731 20.96 17.28 -10.78
CA LYS A 731 19.67 16.95 -10.19
C LYS A 731 19.74 16.90 -8.67
N TYR A 732 20.92 16.63 -8.11
CA TYR A 732 21.17 16.55 -6.68
C TYR A 732 22.40 17.38 -6.32
N LEU A 733 22.25 18.28 -5.35
CA LEU A 733 23.34 19.08 -4.80
C LEU A 733 23.30 19.04 -3.27
N GLU A 734 24.41 18.63 -2.65
CA GLU A 734 24.59 18.66 -1.19
C GLU A 734 25.90 19.34 -0.83
N LEU A 735 25.81 20.41 -0.05
CA LEU A 735 26.97 21.23 0.34
C LEU A 735 27.00 21.40 1.86
N THR A 736 28.19 21.26 2.44
CA THR A 736 28.45 21.58 3.84
C THR A 736 29.70 22.43 3.92
N ILE A 737 29.51 23.71 4.20
CA ILE A 737 30.51 24.77 4.02
C ILE A 737 31.10 25.16 5.38
N TYR A 738 32.41 25.33 5.44
CA TYR A 738 33.12 25.85 6.61
C TYR A 738 33.85 27.14 6.22
N ASP A 739 33.43 28.26 6.82
CA ASP A 739 33.92 29.62 6.56
C ASP A 739 35.31 29.91 7.16
N LEU A 740 35.91 28.95 7.87
CA LEU A 740 37.08 29.18 8.71
C LEU A 740 38.43 29.28 7.96
N ASP A 741 38.46 28.96 6.66
CA ASP A 741 39.65 29.11 5.80
C ASP A 741 39.54 30.34 4.85
N ASP A 742 38.45 31.14 4.94
CA ASP A 742 38.12 32.25 4.02
C ASP A 742 38.34 33.66 4.64
N VAL A 743 39.08 33.75 5.76
CA VAL A 743 39.32 35.00 6.52
C VAL A 743 40.30 35.95 5.85
N GLU A 744 41.01 35.52 4.80
CA GLU A 744 41.81 36.44 3.98
C GLU A 744 40.95 37.08 2.88
N GLY A 745 40.16 38.08 3.27
CA GLY A 745 39.91 39.28 2.46
C GLY A 745 39.23 39.12 1.09
N SER A 746 38.07 38.46 0.97
CA SER A 746 37.24 38.75 -0.21
C SER A 746 35.73 38.80 0.06
N THR A 747 35.16 39.96 -0.27
CA THR A 747 33.73 40.24 -0.46
C THR A 747 33.06 39.34 -1.53
N VAL A 748 33.82 38.46 -2.18
CA VAL A 748 33.47 37.70 -3.40
C VAL A 748 32.65 36.44 -3.10
N HIS A 749 32.72 35.87 -1.90
CA HIS A 749 32.03 34.60 -1.60
C HIS A 749 30.54 34.74 -1.20
N ARG A 750 30.02 35.97 -1.05
CA ARG A 750 28.64 36.23 -0.57
C ARG A 750 27.51 35.74 -1.48
N ARG A 751 27.76 35.45 -2.77
CA ARG A 751 26.75 35.00 -3.76
C ARG A 751 27.08 33.72 -4.51
N VAL A 752 28.21 33.07 -4.24
CA VAL A 752 28.73 31.96 -5.07
C VAL A 752 27.75 30.79 -5.18
N ILE A 753 27.01 30.47 -4.11
CA ILE A 753 25.98 29.41 -4.13
C ILE A 753 24.77 29.82 -4.96
N GLU A 754 24.34 31.08 -4.84
CA GLU A 754 23.24 31.62 -5.64
C GLU A 754 23.62 31.65 -7.12
N ASP A 755 24.81 32.16 -7.46
CA ASP A 755 25.32 32.20 -8.83
C ASP A 755 25.38 30.80 -9.44
N LEU A 756 25.79 29.80 -8.64
CA LEU A 756 25.73 28.41 -9.05
C LEU A 756 24.29 27.96 -9.34
N LEU A 757 23.34 28.18 -8.44
CA LEU A 757 21.94 27.78 -8.62
C LEU A 757 21.26 28.52 -9.79
N MET A 758 21.67 29.76 -10.06
CA MET A 758 21.20 30.56 -11.18
C MET A 758 21.84 30.13 -12.51
N SER A 759 22.99 29.47 -12.49
CA SER A 759 23.72 29.04 -13.69
C SER A 759 23.10 27.82 -14.41
N PHE A 760 22.16 27.11 -13.80
CA PHE A 760 21.49 25.96 -14.42
C PHE A 760 20.04 25.79 -13.97
N GLU A 761 19.30 24.90 -14.63
CA GLU A 761 17.93 24.53 -14.28
C GLU A 761 17.80 23.00 -14.12
N GLY A 762 16.70 22.55 -13.51
CA GLY A 762 16.40 21.11 -13.42
C GLY A 762 16.84 20.41 -12.13
N LEU A 763 17.26 21.15 -11.10
CA LEU A 763 17.60 20.59 -9.79
C LEU A 763 16.35 19.97 -9.13
N GLU A 764 16.48 18.74 -8.63
CA GLU A 764 15.40 18.00 -7.96
C GLU A 764 15.58 17.98 -6.43
N GLU A 765 16.83 17.97 -5.96
CA GLU A 765 17.22 17.91 -4.54
C GLU A 765 18.34 18.89 -4.20
N LEU A 766 18.11 19.70 -3.16
CA LEU A 766 19.08 20.67 -2.66
C LEU A 766 19.22 20.56 -1.13
N TYR A 767 20.41 20.19 -0.66
CA TYR A 767 20.74 20.09 0.76
C TYR A 767 21.90 21.01 1.09
N LEU A 768 21.66 21.98 1.96
CA LEU A 768 22.63 23.00 2.34
C LEU A 768 22.82 23.00 3.86
N TRP A 769 24.09 22.96 4.26
CA TRP A 769 24.53 23.31 5.59
C TRP A 769 25.52 24.46 5.48
N ASP A 770 25.18 25.56 6.13
CA ASP A 770 25.95 26.79 6.03
C ASP A 770 26.14 27.44 7.39
N LEU A 771 27.28 28.10 7.54
CA LEU A 771 27.79 28.71 8.75
C LEU A 771 28.19 30.15 8.39
N ILE A 772 27.28 31.12 8.57
CA ILE A 772 27.47 32.49 8.05
C ILE A 772 27.26 33.53 9.15
N HIS A 773 28.15 34.53 9.18
CA HIS A 773 28.13 35.70 10.07
C HIS A 773 26.88 36.59 9.91
N GLU A 774 26.42 37.23 11.00
CA GLU A 774 25.11 37.91 11.18
C GLU A 774 24.73 38.99 10.14
N GLN A 775 25.66 39.48 9.32
CA GLN A 775 25.40 40.54 8.35
C GLN A 775 24.79 40.06 7.01
N ASN A 776 24.70 38.74 6.77
CA ASN A 776 24.12 38.17 5.54
C ASN A 776 22.63 37.80 5.71
N ARG A 777 21.73 38.81 5.71
CA ARG A 777 20.28 38.58 5.71
C ARG A 777 19.81 38.07 4.34
N HIS A 778 19.70 36.75 4.21
CA HIS A 778 19.49 35.99 2.96
C HIS A 778 18.12 36.19 2.27
N THR A 779 17.97 37.24 1.46
CA THR A 779 16.90 37.30 0.44
C THR A 779 17.33 36.68 -0.89
N THR A 780 18.64 36.57 -1.17
CA THR A 780 19.13 36.27 -2.52
C THR A 780 19.25 34.76 -2.81
N LEU A 781 19.59 33.92 -1.82
CA LEU A 781 19.57 32.44 -1.95
C LEU A 781 18.20 31.90 -2.39
N VAL A 782 17.11 32.55 -1.96
CA VAL A 782 15.74 32.18 -2.34
C VAL A 782 15.54 32.30 -3.85
N ASN A 783 16.16 33.29 -4.52
CA ASN A 783 16.07 33.44 -5.97
C ASN A 783 16.69 32.24 -6.69
N GLY A 784 17.87 31.79 -6.26
CA GLY A 784 18.52 30.58 -6.77
C GLY A 784 17.66 29.33 -6.56
N ILE A 785 17.03 29.19 -5.39
CA ILE A 785 16.10 28.08 -5.11
C ILE A 785 14.88 28.13 -6.04
N LEU A 786 14.29 29.31 -6.24
CA LEU A 786 13.11 29.51 -7.08
C LEU A 786 13.39 29.34 -8.58
N ASN A 787 14.64 29.47 -9.02
CA ASN A 787 15.07 29.13 -10.37
C ASN A 787 14.70 27.67 -10.73
N HIS A 788 14.68 26.78 -9.73
CA HIS A 788 14.35 25.37 -9.89
C HIS A 788 12.90 25.00 -9.54
N LYS A 789 11.98 25.97 -9.49
CA LYS A 789 10.61 25.75 -8.99
C LYS A 789 9.79 24.66 -9.68
N SER A 790 10.08 24.37 -10.94
CA SER A 790 9.38 23.33 -11.70
C SER A 790 9.86 21.90 -11.39
N THR A 791 11.08 21.74 -10.88
CA THR A 791 11.73 20.44 -10.69
C THR A 791 12.04 20.11 -9.24
N LEU A 792 12.25 21.12 -8.39
CA LEU A 792 12.70 20.93 -7.01
C LEU A 792 11.61 20.25 -6.16
N ARG A 793 11.95 19.10 -5.57
CA ARG A 793 11.04 18.27 -4.77
C ARG A 793 11.50 18.13 -3.32
N ARG A 794 12.81 18.17 -3.06
CA ARG A 794 13.39 18.03 -1.71
C ARG A 794 14.34 19.18 -1.42
N LEU A 795 14.14 19.82 -0.28
CA LEU A 795 14.96 20.95 0.16
C LEU A 795 15.31 20.78 1.65
N ILE A 796 16.60 20.83 1.97
CA ILE A 796 17.07 20.93 3.35
C ILE A 796 17.97 22.15 3.42
N HIS A 797 17.69 23.00 4.40
CA HIS A 797 18.60 24.06 4.76
C HIS A 797 18.78 24.03 6.28
N HIS A 798 20.02 23.76 6.70
CA HIS A 798 20.40 23.81 8.10
C HIS A 798 21.39 24.94 8.29
N TRP A 799 20.92 25.98 8.95
CA TRP A 799 21.69 27.17 9.26
C TRP A 799 22.10 27.17 10.74
N ARG A 800 23.36 27.52 11.01
CA ARG A 800 23.86 27.83 12.36
C ARG A 800 24.69 29.12 12.30
N GLY A 801 24.49 30.01 13.28
CA GLY A 801 25.24 31.26 13.39
C GLY A 801 26.03 31.35 14.68
N PHE A 802 26.87 32.37 14.76
CA PHE A 802 27.60 32.78 15.97
C PHE A 802 27.09 34.14 16.41
N ILE A 803 27.08 34.38 17.72
CA ILE A 803 26.91 35.73 18.28
C ILE A 803 28.21 36.08 19.00
N LEU A 804 28.74 37.26 18.70
CA LEU A 804 29.88 37.86 19.38
C LEU A 804 29.37 38.53 20.66
N MET A 805 29.84 38.10 21.83
CA MET A 805 29.57 38.80 23.08
C MET A 805 30.67 39.84 23.35
N PRO A 806 30.37 40.95 24.06
CA PRO A 806 31.35 42.00 24.37
C PRO A 806 32.61 41.52 25.12
N SER A 807 32.57 40.33 25.75
CA SER A 807 33.64 39.78 26.58
C SER A 807 34.64 38.88 25.84
N THR A 808 34.79 39.01 24.52
CA THR A 808 35.68 38.17 23.65
C THR A 808 35.32 36.67 23.56
N ASP A 809 34.26 36.23 24.23
CA ASP A 809 33.78 34.84 24.16
C ASP A 809 32.71 34.68 23.07
N PHE A 810 32.97 33.82 22.08
CA PHE A 810 32.05 33.48 20.99
C PHE A 810 31.08 32.37 21.39
N TRP A 811 29.82 32.50 21.00
CA TRP A 811 28.77 31.55 21.37
C TRP A 811 27.89 31.14 20.18
N PHE A 812 27.64 29.83 20.07
CA PHE A 812 26.86 29.25 18.99
C PHE A 812 25.35 29.45 19.22
N CYS A 813 24.66 30.02 18.24
CA CYS A 813 23.22 30.19 18.27
C CYS A 813 22.55 29.56 17.04
N GLU A 814 21.65 28.61 17.28
CA GLU A 814 20.67 28.16 16.30
C GLU A 814 19.58 29.22 16.18
N TYR A 815 19.78 30.19 15.29
CA TYR A 815 18.82 31.27 15.05
C TYR A 815 17.90 30.93 13.86
N PRO A 816 16.57 31.14 13.96
CA PRO A 816 15.63 30.91 12.85
C PRO A 816 15.72 31.95 11.69
N LEU A 817 16.74 32.82 11.68
CA LEU A 817 16.82 34.05 10.87
C LEU A 817 16.60 33.90 9.36
N PRO A 818 17.14 32.90 8.63
CA PRO A 818 17.04 32.91 7.17
C PRO A 818 15.60 32.68 6.67
N TRP A 819 14.80 31.90 7.41
CA TRP A 819 13.48 31.48 6.96
C TRP A 819 12.35 32.38 7.46
N HIS A 820 12.60 33.17 8.51
CA HIS A 820 11.58 33.99 9.15
C HIS A 820 10.94 34.98 8.15
N ASP A 821 11.76 35.59 7.30
CA ASP A 821 11.33 36.69 6.43
C ASP A 821 10.92 36.24 5.01
N CYS A 822 11.30 35.03 4.58
CA CYS A 822 11.12 34.59 3.19
C CYS A 822 10.50 33.19 2.99
N ALA A 823 10.15 32.46 4.06
CA ALA A 823 9.56 31.12 3.94
C ALA A 823 8.20 31.10 3.21
N ASP A 824 7.41 32.16 3.36
CA ASP A 824 6.16 32.38 2.61
C ASP A 824 6.39 32.42 1.10
N ILE A 825 7.42 33.12 0.63
CA ILE A 825 7.77 33.18 -0.80
C ILE A 825 8.07 31.78 -1.34
N VAL A 826 8.79 30.96 -0.56
CA VAL A 826 9.11 29.57 -0.91
C VAL A 826 7.82 28.72 -0.96
N PHE A 827 6.97 28.76 0.07
CA PHE A 827 5.73 27.97 0.10
C PHE A 827 4.66 28.43 -0.90
N GLN A 828 4.70 29.69 -1.34
CA GLN A 828 3.83 30.22 -2.37
C GLN A 828 4.19 29.67 -3.76
N ASN A 829 5.49 29.47 -4.04
CA ASN A 829 5.98 29.19 -5.38
C ASN A 829 6.44 27.74 -5.59
N LEU A 830 6.75 26.99 -4.53
CA LEU A 830 7.25 25.62 -4.59
C LEU A 830 6.24 24.62 -4.05
N SER A 831 6.21 23.42 -4.64
CA SER A 831 5.40 22.29 -4.17
C SER A 831 6.32 21.13 -3.78
N LEU A 832 6.84 21.20 -2.56
CA LEU A 832 7.86 20.27 -2.06
C LEU A 832 7.23 18.96 -1.54
N GLU A 833 7.95 17.86 -1.69
CA GLU A 833 7.63 16.57 -1.07
C GLU A 833 8.30 16.41 0.28
N CYS A 834 9.51 16.97 0.45
CA CYS A 834 10.21 16.96 1.72
C CYS A 834 10.89 18.29 2.01
N PHE A 835 10.83 18.74 3.27
CA PHE A 835 11.45 19.99 3.70
C PHE A 835 12.10 19.87 5.08
N GLY A 836 13.40 20.17 5.14
CA GLY A 836 14.18 20.28 6.35
C GLY A 836 14.53 21.73 6.66
N PHE A 837 14.23 22.19 7.87
CA PHE A 837 14.25 23.61 8.25
C PHE A 837 14.68 23.81 9.70
N THR A 838 15.16 25.01 10.01
CA THR A 838 15.52 25.48 11.37
C THR A 838 14.50 26.48 11.95
N LEU A 839 13.33 26.61 11.32
CA LEU A 839 12.22 27.47 11.74
C LEU A 839 11.40 26.89 12.90
N LEU A 840 11.02 27.71 13.88
CA LEU A 840 10.15 27.27 14.97
C LEU A 840 8.77 26.76 14.47
N PRO A 841 8.19 25.71 15.07
CA PRO A 841 6.89 25.18 14.66
C PRO A 841 5.73 26.20 14.68
N SER A 842 5.74 27.16 15.61
CA SER A 842 4.74 28.23 15.68
C SER A 842 4.79 29.16 14.46
N VAL A 843 5.99 29.60 14.09
CA VAL A 843 6.23 30.46 12.93
C VAL A 843 6.00 29.70 11.63
N LEU A 844 6.45 28.44 11.57
CA LEU A 844 6.20 27.57 10.43
C LEU A 844 4.71 27.39 10.19
N LYS A 845 3.91 27.15 11.24
CA LYS A 845 2.44 27.05 11.09
C LYS A 845 1.88 28.31 10.43
N TYR A 846 2.22 29.48 10.96
CA TYR A 846 1.72 30.76 10.46
C TYR A 846 2.04 31.00 8.97
N LYS A 847 3.27 30.70 8.56
CA LYS A 847 3.73 30.86 7.17
C LYS A 847 3.21 29.77 6.22
N LEU A 848 3.01 28.55 6.71
CA LEU A 848 2.65 27.40 5.89
C LEU A 848 1.13 27.22 5.74
N GLU A 849 0.33 27.62 6.74
CA GLU A 849 -1.12 27.40 6.79
C GLU A 849 -1.88 27.96 5.56
N PRO A 850 -1.59 29.17 5.04
CA PRO A 850 -2.24 29.67 3.82
C PRO A 850 -1.98 28.81 2.56
N HIS A 851 -0.88 28.06 2.55
CA HIS A 851 -0.42 27.29 1.39
C HIS A 851 -0.56 25.78 1.56
N ALA A 852 -1.03 25.29 2.72
CA ALA A 852 -1.02 23.88 3.10
C ALA A 852 -1.70 22.95 2.07
N ALA A 853 -2.80 23.39 1.44
CA ALA A 853 -3.51 22.60 0.42
C ALA A 853 -2.72 22.40 -0.89
N SER A 854 -1.82 23.34 -1.22
CA SER A 854 -0.99 23.28 -2.44
C SER A 854 0.28 22.43 -2.27
N GLN A 855 0.65 22.16 -1.02
CA GLN A 855 1.88 21.45 -0.68
C GLN A 855 1.73 19.93 -0.80
N LYS A 856 2.83 19.27 -1.17
CA LYS A 856 2.89 17.81 -1.34
C LYS A 856 3.71 17.12 -0.25
N PHE A 857 3.91 17.79 0.88
CA PHE A 857 4.76 17.31 1.98
C PHE A 857 4.38 15.90 2.42
N LYS A 858 5.35 14.99 2.31
CA LYS A 858 5.36 13.65 2.86
C LYS A 858 6.23 13.59 4.13
N LEU A 859 7.32 14.37 4.15
CA LEU A 859 8.25 14.45 5.28
C LEU A 859 8.60 15.90 5.62
N LEU A 860 8.48 16.25 6.90
CA LEU A 860 8.97 17.51 7.46
C LEU A 860 10.02 17.24 8.53
N HIS A 861 11.11 17.99 8.52
CA HIS A 861 12.24 17.80 9.44
C HIS A 861 12.64 19.11 10.11
N LEU A 862 12.27 19.25 11.39
CA LEU A 862 12.75 20.32 12.25
C LEU A 862 14.19 19.98 12.70
N ARG A 863 15.15 20.70 12.13
CA ARG A 863 16.58 20.59 12.40
C ARG A 863 16.91 21.43 13.64
N VAL A 864 17.29 20.76 14.72
CA VAL A 864 17.72 21.37 15.99
C VAL A 864 18.83 20.52 16.60
N SER A 865 19.68 21.13 17.42
CA SER A 865 20.82 20.44 18.02
C SER A 865 20.40 19.19 18.79
N TRP A 866 21.32 18.23 18.90
CA TRP A 866 21.08 17.04 19.71
C TRP A 866 20.90 17.37 21.21
N LYS A 867 21.51 18.45 21.71
CA LYS A 867 21.32 18.97 23.09
C LYS A 867 19.86 19.42 23.29
N THR A 868 19.37 20.24 22.36
CA THR A 868 17.97 20.72 22.31
C THR A 868 16.99 19.56 22.18
N THR A 869 17.29 18.60 21.28
CA THR A 869 16.45 17.41 21.08
C THR A 869 16.38 16.54 22.34
N ARG A 870 17.49 16.36 23.05
CA ARG A 870 17.53 15.58 24.30
C ARG A 870 16.74 16.27 25.42
N ALA A 871 16.87 17.59 25.55
CA ALA A 871 16.10 18.37 26.52
C ALA A 871 14.60 18.33 26.20
N LEU A 872 14.22 18.46 24.94
CA LEU A 872 12.83 18.34 24.48
C LEU A 872 12.27 16.94 24.73
N LEU A 873 13.06 15.89 24.48
CA LEU A 873 12.68 14.51 24.78
C LEU A 873 12.46 14.30 26.28
N ALA A 874 13.34 14.84 27.13
CA ALA A 874 13.16 14.79 28.58
C ALA A 874 11.86 15.49 29.01
N ASN A 875 11.60 16.70 28.49
CA ASN A 875 10.37 17.44 28.77
C ASN A 875 9.09 16.70 28.29
N LEU A 876 9.15 16.02 27.15
CA LEU A 876 8.07 15.18 26.61
C LEU A 876 7.81 13.94 27.49
N VAL A 877 8.86 13.27 27.97
CA VAL A 877 8.76 12.08 28.83
C VAL A 877 8.27 12.45 30.23
N GLU A 878 8.79 13.55 30.80
CA GLU A 878 8.43 14.03 32.13
C GLU A 878 7.12 14.82 32.17
N SER A 879 6.41 14.95 31.04
CA SER A 879 5.12 15.63 30.93
C SER A 879 5.16 17.10 31.39
N ARG A 880 6.20 17.84 30.99
CA ARG A 880 6.39 19.27 31.32
C ARG A 880 6.10 20.18 30.10
N PRO A 881 4.82 20.41 29.73
CA PRO A 881 4.45 21.03 28.45
C PRO A 881 4.82 22.51 28.32
N HIS A 882 4.88 23.23 29.45
CA HIS A 882 5.19 24.66 29.50
C HIS A 882 6.67 24.97 29.75
N GLN A 883 7.51 23.95 29.94
CA GLN A 883 8.94 24.17 30.12
C GLN A 883 9.56 24.60 28.78
N LEU A 884 10.13 25.80 28.77
CA LEU A 884 10.80 26.36 27.61
C LEU A 884 12.13 25.62 27.40
N THR A 885 12.32 25.06 26.21
CA THR A 885 13.62 24.49 25.81
C THR A 885 14.32 25.55 24.98
N ARG A 886 15.43 26.09 25.50
CA ARG A 886 16.23 27.08 24.77
C ARG A 886 16.82 26.39 23.53
N VAL A 887 16.59 26.96 22.35
CA VAL A 887 17.13 26.42 21.08
C VAL A 887 18.62 26.78 20.94
N THR A 888 19.06 27.85 21.63
CA THR A 888 20.47 28.24 21.78
C THR A 888 21.12 27.53 22.97
N SER A 889 22.18 26.75 22.74
CA SER A 889 23.01 26.24 23.83
C SER A 889 24.46 26.14 23.42
N ASP A 890 25.17 27.25 23.54
CA ASP A 890 26.42 27.35 24.30
C ASP A 890 26.44 28.80 24.79
N LEU A 891 26.09 29.06 26.05
CA LEU A 891 26.51 30.25 26.81
C LEU A 891 26.91 29.66 28.15
N PRO A 892 28.00 30.11 28.80
CA PRO A 892 28.35 29.55 30.08
C PRO A 892 27.24 29.98 31.04
N ASN A 893 26.96 29.14 32.04
CA ASN A 893 26.35 29.68 33.24
C ASN A 893 27.41 30.62 33.82
N GLU A 894 27.34 31.91 33.52
CA GLU A 894 28.01 32.87 34.39
C GLU A 894 27.38 32.70 35.77
N ASP A 895 28.24 32.43 36.74
CA ASP A 895 27.89 32.46 38.14
C ASP A 895 27.14 33.77 38.44
N SER A 896 26.18 33.65 39.34
CA SER A 896 25.03 34.52 39.54
C SER A 896 25.28 35.96 40.02
N ASP A 897 26.42 36.59 39.75
CA ASP A 897 26.81 37.83 40.45
C ASP A 897 27.12 39.07 39.60
N GLN A 898 26.97 39.06 38.26
CA GLN A 898 27.04 40.30 37.48
C GLN A 898 25.85 40.44 36.52
N ARG A 899 24.74 40.96 37.05
CA ARG A 899 23.68 41.56 36.23
C ARG A 899 24.14 42.93 35.75
N THR A 900 24.81 43.01 34.61
CA THR A 900 24.82 44.24 33.81
C THR A 900 23.56 44.30 32.94
N ALA A 901 23.08 45.52 32.73
CA ALA A 901 21.76 45.85 32.18
C ALA A 901 21.55 45.46 30.71
N ASP A 902 22.57 44.91 30.03
CA ASP A 902 22.50 44.55 28.61
C ASP A 902 21.91 43.16 28.34
N SER A 903 21.69 42.35 29.39
CA SER A 903 21.03 41.04 29.29
C SER A 903 19.51 41.10 28.97
N GLU A 904 18.91 42.28 28.90
CA GLU A 904 17.52 42.45 28.46
C GLU A 904 17.35 42.44 26.93
N GLN A 905 18.40 42.73 26.16
CA GLN A 905 18.33 42.77 24.69
C GLN A 905 18.21 41.37 24.04
N MET A 906 18.46 40.29 24.78
CA MET A 906 18.44 38.91 24.25
C MET A 906 17.28 38.04 24.75
N LYS A 907 16.20 38.67 25.22
CA LYS A 907 14.92 38.02 25.55
C LYS A 907 14.02 37.92 24.31
N ASP A 908 14.52 37.40 23.20
CA ASP A 908 13.63 37.13 22.06
C ASP A 908 12.76 35.88 22.35
N PRO A 909 11.42 36.00 22.46
CA PRO A 909 10.51 34.86 22.60
C PRO A 909 10.63 33.85 21.45
N HIS A 910 11.23 34.22 20.31
CA HIS A 910 11.49 33.34 19.16
C HIS A 910 12.68 32.39 19.34
N ASN A 911 13.35 32.37 20.49
CA ASN A 911 14.48 31.46 20.79
C ASN A 911 14.13 30.23 21.63
N PHE A 912 12.85 30.03 21.98
CA PHE A 912 12.43 28.94 22.85
C PHE A 912 11.46 27.97 22.16
N LEU A 913 11.87 26.71 22.05
CA LEU A 913 11.02 25.61 21.63
C LEU A 913 10.33 25.00 22.85
N SER A 914 9.04 25.28 23.01
CA SER A 914 8.22 24.59 24.02
C SER A 914 7.62 23.31 23.45
N VAL A 915 7.44 22.31 24.33
CA VAL A 915 6.68 21.10 24.00
C VAL A 915 5.27 21.47 23.55
N HIS A 916 4.63 22.45 24.21
CA HIS A 916 3.31 22.93 23.82
C HIS A 916 3.26 23.46 22.38
N SER A 917 4.21 24.30 21.97
CA SER A 917 4.26 24.84 20.60
C SER A 917 4.45 23.73 19.55
N LEU A 918 5.29 22.74 19.83
CA LEU A 918 5.49 21.59 18.95
C LEU A 918 4.20 20.76 18.81
N LEU A 919 3.55 20.43 19.93
CA LEU A 919 2.34 19.62 19.91
C LEU A 919 1.17 20.32 19.21
N ASN A 920 1.01 21.64 19.39
CA ASN A 920 0.01 22.43 18.67
C ASN A 920 0.25 22.43 17.16
N PHE A 921 1.51 22.49 16.73
CA PHE A 921 1.86 22.36 15.32
C PHE A 921 1.51 20.96 14.81
N LEU A 922 1.91 19.89 15.51
CA LEU A 922 1.66 18.51 15.11
C LEU A 922 0.16 18.19 15.03
N GLU A 923 -0.64 18.71 15.96
CA GLU A 923 -2.08 18.53 15.98
C GLU A 923 -2.75 19.16 14.76
N TRP A 924 -2.28 20.35 14.35
CA TRP A 924 -2.70 20.98 13.11
C TRP A 924 -2.17 20.21 11.89
N ALA A 925 -0.88 19.93 11.81
CA ALA A 925 -0.21 19.32 10.65
C ALA A 925 -0.78 17.94 10.31
N PHE A 926 -1.05 17.10 11.31
CA PHE A 926 -1.72 15.81 11.15
C PHE A 926 -3.25 15.90 11.28
N GLY A 927 -3.80 17.10 11.51
CA GLY A 927 -5.24 17.34 11.57
C GLY A 927 -5.92 17.38 10.19
N PRO A 928 -7.25 17.53 10.17
CA PRO A 928 -8.03 17.57 8.92
C PRO A 928 -7.77 18.83 8.09
N THR A 929 -7.36 19.93 8.71
CA THR A 929 -7.07 21.23 8.05
C THR A 929 -5.59 21.46 7.78
N GLY A 930 -4.72 20.51 8.14
CA GLY A 930 -3.28 20.63 7.99
C GLY A 930 -2.77 20.04 6.69
N LEU A 931 -1.80 19.12 6.79
CA LEU A 931 -1.08 18.55 5.67
C LEU A 931 -1.57 17.12 5.39
N PRO A 932 -2.44 16.91 4.39
CA PRO A 932 -3.09 15.62 4.16
C PRO A 932 -2.12 14.52 3.71
N LYS A 933 -1.04 14.89 3.01
CA LYS A 933 -0.03 13.95 2.50
C LYS A 933 1.11 13.67 3.48
N LEU A 934 1.16 14.37 4.61
CA LEU A 934 2.26 14.25 5.58
C LEU A 934 2.21 12.87 6.25
N LYS A 935 3.29 12.11 6.10
CA LYS A 935 3.47 10.80 6.72
C LYS A 935 4.34 10.88 7.97
N ILE A 936 5.44 11.64 7.90
CA ILE A 936 6.46 11.72 8.97
C ILE A 936 6.79 13.18 9.29
N PHE A 937 6.85 13.51 10.58
CA PHE A 937 7.48 14.73 11.09
C PHE A 937 8.63 14.35 12.03
N VAL A 938 9.82 14.90 11.82
CA VAL A 938 11.03 14.57 12.59
C VAL A 938 11.54 15.81 13.31
N VAL A 939 11.93 15.66 14.58
CA VAL A 939 12.69 16.66 15.32
C VAL A 939 14.09 16.15 15.64
N GLY A 940 15.11 16.95 15.33
CA GLY A 940 16.50 16.74 15.76
C GLY A 940 17.49 16.57 14.63
N GLU A 941 18.69 16.11 14.95
CA GLU A 941 19.76 15.85 13.99
C GLU A 941 20.06 14.36 13.89
N LEU A 942 20.19 13.87 12.65
CA LEU A 942 20.54 12.49 12.40
C LEU A 942 21.95 12.42 11.83
N TYR A 943 22.94 12.22 12.70
CA TYR A 943 24.29 11.87 12.25
C TYR A 943 24.51 10.38 12.39
N GLY A 944 24.67 9.66 11.27
CA GLY A 944 25.01 8.23 11.23
C GLY A 944 24.25 7.40 12.25
N GLU A 945 22.92 7.51 12.31
CA GLU A 945 21.98 6.88 13.28
C GLU A 945 22.36 6.96 14.79
N SER A 946 23.27 7.85 15.17
CA SER A 946 23.88 7.90 16.51
C SER A 946 23.24 8.93 17.45
N ARG A 947 22.60 9.97 16.89
CA ARG A 947 22.05 11.11 17.63
C ARG A 947 20.53 11.00 17.83
N PRO A 948 19.99 11.52 18.97
CA PRO A 948 18.58 11.45 19.28
C PRO A 948 17.76 12.25 18.26
N HIS A 949 16.71 11.63 17.74
CA HIS A 949 15.68 12.27 16.92
C HIS A 949 14.31 11.75 17.36
N ILE A 950 13.28 12.56 17.19
CA ILE A 950 11.91 12.24 17.62
C ILE A 950 11.01 12.22 16.39
N PRO A 951 10.73 11.03 15.82
CA PRO A 951 9.84 10.88 14.69
C PRO A 951 8.38 10.72 15.12
N PHE A 952 7.49 11.47 14.49
CA PHE A 952 6.04 11.46 14.68
C PHE A 952 5.34 11.03 13.40
N CYS A 953 4.22 10.32 13.56
CA CYS A 953 3.38 9.86 12.44
C CYS A 953 1.89 10.07 12.74
N ARG A 954 1.08 10.05 11.67
CA ARG A 954 -0.38 10.11 11.76
C ARG A 954 -0.91 8.88 12.49
N ARG A 955 -1.89 9.09 13.36
CA ARG A 955 -2.59 7.98 14.01
C ARG A 955 -3.59 7.36 13.01
N PRO A 956 -3.61 6.03 12.81
CA PRO A 956 -4.61 5.38 11.97
C PRO A 956 -6.02 5.60 12.49
N ASP A 957 -7.00 5.79 11.60
CA ASP A 957 -8.41 6.02 11.98
C ASP A 957 -9.03 4.81 12.70
N ASP A 958 -8.53 3.60 12.40
CA ASP A 958 -8.99 2.34 13.00
C ASP A 958 -8.30 1.98 14.33
N ASP A 959 -7.33 2.78 14.78
CA ASP A 959 -6.53 2.46 15.97
C ASP A 959 -7.35 2.73 17.26
N PRO A 960 -7.55 1.73 18.14
CA PRO A 960 -8.38 1.90 19.34
C PRO A 960 -7.87 3.04 20.22
N TRP A 961 -8.79 3.83 20.78
CA TRP A 961 -8.47 4.88 21.74
C TRP A 961 -8.73 4.38 23.17
N PRO A 962 -7.76 4.51 24.11
CA PRO A 962 -6.41 5.03 23.97
C PRO A 962 -5.43 4.04 23.29
N ASP A 963 -4.34 4.58 22.73
CA ASP A 963 -3.34 3.80 21.97
C ASP A 963 -2.65 2.78 22.89
N PRO A 964 -2.63 1.48 22.55
CA PRO A 964 -1.96 0.45 23.35
C PRO A 964 -0.43 0.53 23.26
N SER A 965 0.14 1.30 22.32
CA SER A 965 1.58 1.44 22.15
C SER A 965 2.25 2.20 23.32
N PRO A 966 3.53 1.92 23.63
CA PRO A 966 4.25 2.59 24.70
C PRO A 966 4.51 4.06 24.34
N GLN A 967 3.57 4.93 24.70
CA GLN A 967 3.63 6.38 24.52
C GLN A 967 3.80 7.10 25.87
N PRO A 968 4.45 8.28 25.91
CA PRO A 968 4.43 9.15 27.08
C PRO A 968 2.97 9.41 27.55
N PRO A 969 2.68 9.44 28.86
CA PRO A 969 1.31 9.57 29.37
C PRO A 969 0.53 10.76 28.79
N PHE A 970 1.22 11.87 28.56
CA PHE A 970 0.64 13.08 27.98
C PHE A 970 0.23 12.91 26.50
N MET A 971 0.96 12.10 25.72
CA MET A 971 0.68 11.85 24.29
C MET A 971 -0.64 11.13 24.05
N ARG A 972 -1.19 10.40 25.04
CA ARG A 972 -2.47 9.68 24.91
C ARG A 972 -3.68 10.61 24.69
N ARG A 973 -3.53 11.91 24.97
CA ARG A 973 -4.59 12.92 24.82
C ARG A 973 -4.76 13.40 23.39
N HIS A 974 -3.74 13.28 22.53
CA HIS A 974 -3.82 13.70 21.14
C HIS A 974 -4.39 12.59 20.26
N ARG A 975 -5.31 12.96 19.37
CA ARG A 975 -6.08 12.00 18.55
C ARG A 975 -5.56 11.87 17.11
N THR A 976 -4.77 12.82 16.63
CA THR A 976 -4.35 12.90 15.21
C THR A 976 -2.96 12.34 14.93
N PHE A 977 -2.06 12.31 15.92
CA PHE A 977 -0.67 11.86 15.76
C PHE A 977 -0.16 11.07 16.96
N ARG A 978 0.96 10.34 16.77
CA ARG A 978 1.71 9.63 17.83
C ARG A 978 3.20 9.57 17.51
N ILE A 979 4.03 9.22 18.50
CA ILE A 979 5.46 8.96 18.28
C ILE A 979 5.59 7.62 17.53
N MET A 980 6.44 7.58 16.50
CA MET A 980 6.69 6.36 15.74
C MET A 980 7.35 5.29 16.61
N THR A 981 6.94 4.05 16.39
CA THR A 981 7.47 2.84 17.04
C THR A 981 8.24 1.99 16.02
N LYS A 982 8.87 0.90 16.49
CA LYS A 982 9.56 -0.06 15.60
C LYS A 982 8.63 -0.67 14.54
N ALA A 983 7.33 -0.76 14.82
CA ALA A 983 6.34 -1.26 13.86
C ALA A 983 6.11 -0.28 12.70
N ASP A 984 6.38 1.02 12.89
CA ASP A 984 6.14 2.08 11.91
C ASP A 984 7.35 2.31 10.99
N SER A 985 8.39 1.50 11.12
CA SER A 985 9.64 1.63 10.36
C SER A 985 9.44 1.64 8.84
N PHE A 986 8.37 1.01 8.35
CA PHE A 986 8.03 0.95 6.94
C PHE A 986 7.70 2.32 6.35
N LEU A 987 7.26 3.30 7.17
CA LEU A 987 6.94 4.64 6.71
C LEU A 987 8.16 5.36 6.11
N TRP A 988 9.36 5.01 6.56
CA TRP A 988 10.62 5.52 6.00
C TRP A 988 10.92 4.97 4.60
N ASP A 989 10.46 3.75 4.30
CA ASP A 989 10.63 3.11 2.99
C ASP A 989 9.57 3.61 1.98
N ASP A 990 8.43 4.04 2.51
CA ASP A 990 7.29 4.62 1.80
C ASP A 990 7.56 6.02 1.21
N ILE A 991 8.68 6.64 1.59
CA ILE A 991 9.14 7.95 1.12
C ILE A 991 10.55 7.76 0.55
N GLU A 992 10.65 7.85 -0.78
CA GLU A 992 11.93 7.73 -1.48
C GLU A 992 12.96 8.74 -0.98
N GLY A 993 14.14 8.26 -0.57
CA GLY A 993 15.24 9.08 -0.07
C GLY A 993 15.03 9.67 1.33
N ALA A 994 14.00 9.27 2.10
CA ALA A 994 13.74 9.88 3.41
C ALA A 994 14.88 9.71 4.42
N ARG A 995 15.55 8.56 4.43
CA ARG A 995 16.70 8.31 5.32
C ARG A 995 17.95 9.09 4.90
N ASP A 996 18.17 9.21 3.60
CA ASP A 996 19.27 10.01 3.06
C ASP A 996 19.04 11.49 3.39
N MET A 997 17.80 11.96 3.26
CA MET A 997 17.42 13.33 3.61
C MET A 997 17.67 13.65 5.09
N ILE A 998 17.15 12.86 6.04
CA ILE A 998 17.31 13.18 7.47
C ILE A 998 18.79 13.10 7.93
N SER A 999 19.61 12.33 7.21
CA SER A 999 21.05 12.19 7.47
C SER A 999 21.93 13.14 6.68
N ALA A 1000 21.38 13.83 5.68
CA ALA A 1000 22.08 14.83 4.90
C ALA A 1000 22.55 15.98 5.79
N CYS A 1001 23.68 16.59 5.41
CA CYS A 1001 24.18 17.80 6.05
C CYS A 1001 24.37 17.63 7.58
N ALA A 1002 24.64 16.41 8.07
CA ALA A 1002 24.72 16.12 9.48
C ALA A 1002 26.12 16.43 10.04
N ASP A 1003 26.17 17.27 11.07
CA ASP A 1003 27.40 17.79 11.64
C ASP A 1003 28.21 16.72 12.39
N GLN A 1004 29.40 16.42 11.85
CA GLN A 1004 30.40 15.50 12.41
C GLN A 1004 31.17 16.04 13.63
N TRP A 1005 31.30 17.37 13.78
CA TRP A 1005 32.46 17.96 14.45
C TRP A 1005 32.15 18.62 15.81
N TRP A 1006 31.01 19.30 15.97
CA TRP A 1006 30.91 20.33 17.03
C TRP A 1006 30.22 19.89 18.34
N GLY A 1007 30.16 18.59 18.61
CA GLY A 1007 29.52 18.04 19.82
C GLY A 1007 30.42 17.91 21.06
N ASP A 1008 31.75 17.92 20.89
CA ASP A 1008 32.75 17.58 21.91
C ASP A 1008 33.83 18.67 22.09
N LEU A 1009 33.64 19.91 21.62
CA LEU A 1009 34.66 20.96 21.85
C LEU A 1009 34.75 21.33 23.32
N ASN A 1010 35.97 21.22 23.83
CA ASN A 1010 36.37 21.74 25.13
C ASN A 1010 36.58 23.26 24.98
N ALA A 1011 36.02 24.07 25.89
CA ALA A 1011 36.07 25.53 25.83
C ALA A 1011 37.49 26.14 25.68
N SER A 1012 38.53 25.39 26.05
CA SER A 1012 39.93 25.79 25.93
C SER A 1012 40.46 25.84 24.49
N VAL A 1013 40.01 24.94 23.61
CA VAL A 1013 40.49 24.87 22.22
C VAL A 1013 39.83 25.94 21.35
N THR A 1014 38.62 26.34 21.72
CA THR A 1014 37.91 27.47 21.11
C THR A 1014 38.67 28.79 21.39
N ARG A 1015 39.21 29.00 22.59
CA ARG A 1015 39.95 30.24 22.95
C ARG A 1015 41.20 30.50 22.12
N GLU A 1016 42.05 29.49 21.95
CA GLU A 1016 43.33 29.62 21.23
C GLU A 1016 43.11 29.84 19.72
N PHE A 1017 42.05 29.24 19.18
CA PHE A 1017 41.57 29.43 17.82
C PHE A 1017 41.01 30.86 17.59
N LEU A 1018 40.28 31.39 18.58
CA LEU A 1018 39.67 32.72 18.55
C LEU A 1018 40.68 33.86 18.65
N GLN A 1019 41.75 33.67 19.42
CA GLN A 1019 42.82 34.67 19.56
C GLN A 1019 43.57 34.89 18.23
N ARG A 1020 43.65 33.86 17.37
CA ARG A 1020 44.20 33.98 16.02
C ARG A 1020 43.23 34.56 15.00
N TRP A 1021 41.92 34.38 15.20
CA TRP A 1021 40.87 34.91 14.31
C TRP A 1021 40.65 36.42 14.52
N ILE A 1022 40.65 36.89 15.77
CA ILE A 1022 40.56 38.33 16.10
C ILE A 1022 41.76 39.10 15.54
N VAL A 1023 42.97 38.55 15.68
CA VAL A 1023 44.21 39.15 15.12
C VAL A 1023 44.20 39.20 13.59
N ALA A 1024 43.42 38.36 12.91
CA ALA A 1024 43.27 38.39 11.46
C ALA A 1024 42.18 39.36 10.98
N ALA A 1025 41.12 39.56 11.78
CA ALA A 1025 40.04 40.51 11.49
C ALA A 1025 40.43 41.97 11.80
N ASP A 1026 41.16 42.23 12.90
CA ASP A 1026 41.66 43.58 13.21
C ASP A 1026 42.67 44.07 12.17
N LYS A 1027 43.39 43.16 11.48
CA LYS A 1027 44.33 43.51 10.41
C LYS A 1027 43.67 43.85 9.07
N SER A 1028 42.38 43.55 8.89
CA SER A 1028 41.67 43.89 7.64
C SER A 1028 40.91 45.21 7.70
N ASP A 1029 40.79 45.82 8.88
CA ASP A 1029 40.08 47.09 9.08
C ASP A 1029 41.04 48.30 9.12
N ASP A 1030 42.38 48.09 9.15
CA ASP A 1030 43.39 49.17 9.20
C ASP A 1030 43.90 49.64 7.81
N ASP A 1031 43.43 49.05 6.70
CA ASP A 1031 43.97 49.33 5.35
C ASP A 1031 43.02 50.13 4.41
N ASP A 1032 41.85 50.60 4.88
CA ASP A 1032 40.80 51.17 4.00
C ASP A 1032 40.29 52.60 4.33
N ASP A 1033 40.93 53.37 5.23
CA ASP A 1033 40.55 54.77 5.50
C ASP A 1033 41.76 55.73 5.43
N ASP A 1034 42.19 56.07 4.22
CA ASP A 1034 42.98 57.29 3.93
C ASP A 1034 42.69 57.71 2.47
N ASP A 1035 41.54 58.36 2.25
CA ASP A 1035 41.35 59.32 1.17
C ASP A 1035 40.11 60.20 1.45
N ASP A 1036 40.37 61.51 1.41
CA ASP A 1036 39.47 62.64 1.11
C ASP A 1036 38.72 63.39 2.25
N ASP A 1037 39.11 64.68 2.29
CA ASP A 1037 38.32 65.90 2.50
C ASP A 1037 38.31 66.58 3.89
N ASP A 1038 39.32 67.45 4.05
CA ASP A 1038 39.22 68.92 4.06
C ASP A 1038 38.07 69.63 4.83
N ASP A 1039 38.56 70.63 5.58
CA ASP A 1039 38.00 71.95 5.87
C ASP A 1039 37.34 72.27 7.23
N ASP A 1040 37.97 73.29 7.82
CA ASP A 1040 37.46 74.38 8.68
C ASP A 1040 37.54 74.25 10.22
N ASP A 1041 38.66 74.80 10.69
CA ASP A 1041 38.74 76.03 11.51
C ASP A 1041 38.80 75.97 13.06
N ASP A 1042 39.85 76.68 13.51
CA ASP A 1042 40.00 77.53 14.69
C ASP A 1042 40.49 76.93 16.03
N ASP A 1043 41.79 77.23 16.26
CA ASP A 1043 42.32 78.06 17.35
C ASP A 1043 43.07 77.40 18.54
N ASP A 1044 44.27 77.97 18.72
CA ASP A 1044 45.07 78.22 19.93
C ASP A 1044 45.86 77.05 20.56
N ASP A 1045 47.20 77.11 20.43
CA ASP A 1045 48.18 77.44 21.50
C ASP A 1045 48.50 76.18 22.36
N ASP A 1046 49.70 75.79 22.75
CA ASP A 1046 51.05 76.32 22.81
C ASP A 1046 51.95 75.10 23.14
N ASP A 1047 53.16 75.11 22.59
CA ASP A 1047 54.43 74.83 23.31
C ASP A 1047 54.81 73.42 23.81
N ASP A 1048 56.08 73.12 23.48
CA ASP A 1048 57.10 72.45 24.28
C ASP A 1048 56.86 70.96 24.65
N ASP A 1049 57.83 70.06 24.67
CA ASP A 1049 59.26 70.05 24.41
C ASP A 1049 59.65 68.56 24.59
N ASP A 1050 60.78 68.21 23.97
CA ASP A 1050 61.80 67.36 24.56
C ASP A 1050 61.53 65.85 24.84
N ASP A 1051 62.30 65.09 24.06
CA ASP A 1051 63.40 64.28 24.58
C ASP A 1051 63.13 62.80 24.95
N ASP A 1052 63.86 62.01 24.17
CA ASP A 1052 64.90 61.10 24.64
C ASP A 1052 64.48 59.69 25.05
N ASP A 1053 65.13 58.76 24.33
CA ASP A 1053 65.99 57.71 24.88
C ASP A 1053 65.28 56.61 25.69
N ASP A 1054 65.65 55.34 25.59
CA ASP A 1054 66.73 54.66 24.91
C ASP A 1054 66.47 53.17 25.18
N ASP A 1055 67.16 52.36 24.40
CA ASP A 1055 67.83 51.14 24.86
C ASP A 1055 67.01 49.91 25.30
N ASP A 1056 67.20 48.92 24.43
CA ASP A 1056 67.97 47.72 24.72
C ASP A 1056 67.24 46.46 25.17
N ASP A 1057 67.47 45.44 24.32
CA ASP A 1057 68.04 44.15 24.67
C ASP A 1057 67.24 43.31 25.68
N ASP A 1058 66.94 42.03 25.43
CA ASP A 1058 67.93 41.01 25.08
C ASP A 1058 67.21 39.65 25.07
N TYR A 1059 67.75 38.73 24.25
CA TYR A 1059 67.95 37.29 24.52
C TYR A 1059 66.84 36.38 25.08
N HIS A 1060 66.74 35.08 24.76
CA HIS A 1060 67.36 34.15 23.82
C HIS A 1060 66.51 32.85 23.94
N ASP A 1061 66.52 32.06 22.87
CA ASP A 1061 66.34 30.60 22.78
C ASP A 1061 64.96 29.93 22.92
#